data_AF-A0A6A5QMT6-F1
#
_entry.id   AF-A0A6A5QMT6-F1
#
_cell.length_a   1.000
_cell.length_b   1.000
_cell.length_c   1.000
_cell.angle_alpha   90.00
_cell.angle_beta   90.00
_cell.angle_gamma   90.00
#
_symmetry.space_group_name_H-M   'P 1'
#
loop_
_entity.id
_entity.type
_entity.pdbx_description
1 polymer ?
#
loop_
_entity_poly.entity_id
_entity_poly.type
_entity_poly.pdbx_seq_one_letter_code
_entity_poly.pdbx_strand_id
1 'polypeptide(L)'
;MRVTTILLNWLSVASWTAPVLADLRITADHHSWGGVNYPMLQFFTPKHRDATIRELVAAKVRVVRLFIRPDSQHPDPEHELGGFDKSLLDQFDDCMAAIHHISKGQMKVIIVPHDSHALRGSNNVPCDAYCQKLNGAFLDFYSEEKYRDLYKTRLEVLFKHYPSKAFDGRSWGELSEIILGVDIQNEPFGGIWPIPAGESWLCDIATYMKFHLGLDNSNIAVISGGISGPQTVDGIQNFPSSAMECTAIDVIGIHGYFQKESDATAGTPWADMFLPGNTLTARMKGKKGQGKLLLVEEWAYVHSNKFGHFYKKEAIFDQGNVLNYRGIPWLYSHLTTLSEDLTAKVNPLRTEFTSWVALKDVLQRSYVSRSNFDWTKYLPAPPDAALSNITSVTLNPYILEQSDCTFGCKGHLCDAPDGCSPTLLCKNSICQPNPETQPGKLGARCNSKQLCQEHLRCSAGTCQECSARPSIPRQTNRKWTGPGPAPEDTSLRTSANDPTGTCYPDSMATLFARSTSLLICLSPSTPPRGNPCETAEHCDADHFCSWGLCVKCSSADACLGAKCRASHACKTGVCNEYGRCDYVGRKKVFSGPGARGKSRNQRVPGVPKGHERGPAKVRDEAMRVDIPKETVHATATAAA
;
A
#
# COMPACT_ATOMS: atom_id res chain seq x y z
N MET A 1 14.64 -1.24 72.05
CA MET A 1 13.86 -0.22 71.32
C MET A 1 14.39 -0.17 69.90
N ARG A 2 13.65 -0.74 68.93
CA ARG A 2 12.82 -0.04 67.91
C ARG A 2 13.67 0.85 66.97
N VAL A 3 13.61 0.83 65.63
CA VAL A 3 12.86 0.05 64.61
C VAL A 3 13.38 0.52 63.22
N THR A 4 13.45 -0.41 62.25
CA THR A 4 13.36 -0.31 60.75
C THR A 4 14.31 0.51 59.85
N THR A 5 15.05 -0.23 59.00
CA THR A 5 14.84 -0.51 57.54
C THR A 5 14.23 0.54 56.57
N ILE A 6 14.76 0.51 55.34
CA ILE A 6 14.20 0.86 53.99
C ILE A 6 14.71 2.18 53.37
N LEU A 7 15.59 2.08 52.36
CA LEU A 7 15.41 2.64 51.00
C LEU A 7 16.60 2.28 50.08
N LEU A 8 16.54 1.09 49.50
CA LEU A 8 17.07 0.78 48.17
C LEU A 8 15.94 1.04 47.15
N ASN A 9 16.32 1.31 45.89
CA ASN A 9 15.51 1.34 44.64
C ASN A 9 15.01 2.71 44.15
N TRP A 10 15.89 3.48 43.52
CA TRP A 10 15.53 4.33 42.37
C TRP A 10 16.60 4.19 41.28
N LEU A 11 16.76 2.97 40.76
CA LEU A 11 17.45 2.71 39.50
C LEU A 11 16.41 2.81 38.37
N SER A 12 16.58 3.84 37.54
CA SER A 12 16.23 3.94 36.13
C SER A 12 15.08 3.05 35.62
N VAL A 13 13.84 3.55 35.73
CA VAL A 13 12.75 3.18 34.80
C VAL A 13 12.41 4.42 34.00
N ALA A 14 13.33 4.81 33.13
CA ALA A 14 12.99 5.59 31.96
C ALA A 14 13.16 4.65 30.77
N SER A 15 12.20 3.74 30.60
CA SER A 15 11.89 3.20 29.28
C SER A 15 11.25 4.36 28.50
N TRP A 16 12.05 5.07 27.70
CA TRP A 16 11.58 6.08 26.78
C TRP A 16 10.79 5.38 25.68
N THR A 17 9.50 5.15 25.92
CA THR A 17 8.57 4.88 24.82
C THR A 17 8.44 6.20 24.05
N ALA A 18 9.03 6.26 22.86
CA ALA A 18 8.83 7.38 21.96
C ALA A 18 7.31 7.65 21.82
N PRO A 19 6.86 8.91 21.89
CA PRO A 19 5.45 9.23 21.73
C PRO A 19 5.04 8.89 20.30
N VAL A 20 4.22 7.85 20.15
CA VAL A 20 3.49 7.62 18.89
C VAL A 20 2.35 8.63 18.89
N LEU A 21 2.64 9.83 18.40
CA LEU A 21 1.61 10.74 17.94
C LEU A 21 0.95 10.04 16.75
N ALA A 22 -0.35 9.77 16.86
CA ALA A 22 -1.16 9.46 15.70
C ALA A 22 -1.25 10.78 14.93
N ASP A 23 -0.30 11.00 14.03
CA ASP A 23 -0.43 11.89 12.90
C ASP A 23 -0.72 10.97 11.71
N LEU A 24 -1.56 11.41 10.77
CA LEU A 24 -1.68 10.69 9.50
C LEU A 24 -0.33 10.62 8.75
N ARG A 25 0.60 11.50 9.11
CA ARG A 25 2.00 11.53 8.66
C ARG A 25 2.87 10.57 9.46
N ILE A 26 3.78 9.91 8.77
CA ILE A 26 4.68 8.92 9.35
C ILE A 26 5.80 9.63 10.09
N THR A 27 5.87 9.38 11.40
CA THR A 27 6.91 9.93 12.28
C THR A 27 8.09 8.98 12.47
N ALA A 28 7.98 7.72 12.02
CA ALA A 28 9.06 6.76 12.10
C ALA A 28 10.22 7.12 11.15
N ASP A 29 11.45 6.92 11.63
CA ASP A 29 12.69 7.11 10.86
C ASP A 29 13.07 5.83 10.10
N HIS A 30 12.11 5.28 9.34
CA HIS A 30 12.34 4.14 8.46
C HIS A 30 12.22 4.57 7.00
N HIS A 31 13.08 4.09 6.12
CA HIS A 31 12.96 4.32 4.68
C HIS A 31 11.90 3.41 4.06
N SER A 32 11.04 4.01 3.24
CA SER A 32 10.22 3.29 2.27
C SER A 32 11.03 2.99 1.01
N TRP A 33 10.40 2.31 0.07
CA TRP A 33 10.98 1.99 -1.22
C TRP A 33 9.91 1.68 -2.25
N GLY A 34 10.25 1.90 -3.51
CA GLY A 34 9.45 1.55 -4.67
C GLY A 34 10.21 0.58 -5.56
N GLY A 35 9.48 -0.27 -6.27
CA GLY A 35 10.02 -1.24 -7.18
C GLY A 35 9.06 -1.61 -8.30
N VAL A 36 9.40 -2.69 -9.01
CA VAL A 36 8.68 -3.10 -10.23
C VAL A 36 8.59 -4.61 -10.36
N ASN A 37 7.50 -5.09 -10.96
CA ASN A 37 7.40 -6.43 -11.50
C ASN A 37 7.90 -6.41 -12.94
N TYR A 38 8.87 -7.27 -13.26
CA TYR A 38 9.38 -7.40 -14.62
C TYR A 38 9.58 -8.88 -14.99
N PRO A 39 8.50 -9.61 -15.32
CA PRO A 39 8.54 -11.05 -15.54
C PRO A 39 9.50 -11.53 -16.63
N MET A 40 9.89 -10.66 -17.57
CA MET A 40 10.75 -11.01 -18.71
C MET A 40 12.23 -10.62 -18.54
N LEU A 41 12.60 -9.93 -17.47
CA LEU A 41 13.92 -9.29 -17.36
C LEU A 41 15.07 -10.29 -17.48
N GLN A 42 14.89 -11.49 -16.93
CA GLN A 42 15.87 -12.57 -16.95
C GLN A 42 16.12 -13.16 -18.34
N PHE A 43 15.16 -13.06 -19.26
CA PHE A 43 15.23 -13.65 -20.60
C PHE A 43 15.80 -12.69 -21.65
N PHE A 44 16.11 -11.46 -21.27
CA PHE A 44 16.71 -10.51 -22.19
C PHE A 44 18.17 -10.83 -22.49
N THR A 45 18.58 -10.50 -23.73
CA THR A 45 20.01 -10.47 -24.07
C THR A 45 20.78 -9.60 -23.06
N PRO A 46 22.04 -9.92 -22.72
CA PRO A 46 22.79 -9.18 -21.71
C PRO A 46 22.82 -7.66 -21.96
N LYS A 47 23.04 -7.23 -23.21
CA LYS A 47 23.03 -5.81 -23.57
C LYS A 47 21.69 -5.13 -23.24
N HIS A 48 20.58 -5.77 -23.58
CA HIS A 48 19.26 -5.19 -23.35
C HIS A 48 18.85 -5.24 -21.87
N ARG A 49 19.15 -6.35 -21.19
CA ARG A 49 18.97 -6.51 -19.75
C ARG A 49 19.74 -5.44 -18.98
N ASP A 50 21.01 -5.25 -19.28
CA ASP A 50 21.88 -4.31 -18.57
C ASP A 50 21.46 -2.86 -18.82
N ALA A 51 21.03 -2.52 -20.04
CA ALA A 51 20.48 -1.19 -20.35
C ALA A 51 19.19 -0.92 -19.54
N THR A 52 18.29 -1.90 -19.47
CA THR A 52 17.08 -1.83 -18.65
C THR A 52 17.43 -1.64 -17.17
N ILE A 53 18.34 -2.47 -16.61
CA ILE A 53 18.75 -2.37 -15.21
C ILE A 53 19.34 -0.98 -14.90
N ARG A 54 20.17 -0.42 -15.79
CA ARG A 54 20.70 0.94 -15.63
C ARG A 54 19.60 2.00 -15.55
N GLU A 55 18.56 1.88 -16.37
CA GLU A 55 17.42 2.80 -16.31
C GLU A 55 16.63 2.64 -15.01
N LEU A 56 16.44 1.40 -14.53
CA LEU A 56 15.81 1.15 -13.23
C LEU A 56 16.62 1.75 -12.07
N VAL A 57 17.95 1.62 -12.09
CA VAL A 57 18.85 2.26 -11.12
C VAL A 57 18.74 3.78 -11.18
N ALA A 58 18.70 4.37 -12.38
CA ALA A 58 18.51 5.81 -12.57
C ALA A 58 17.14 6.31 -12.09
N ALA A 59 16.12 5.45 -12.17
CA ALA A 59 14.79 5.68 -11.61
C ALA A 59 14.68 5.40 -10.10
N LYS A 60 15.79 5.02 -9.44
CA LYS A 60 15.84 4.73 -8.00
C LYS A 60 14.97 3.54 -7.58
N VAL A 61 14.75 2.58 -8.48
CA VAL A 61 14.14 1.28 -8.16
C VAL A 61 15.00 0.57 -7.11
N ARG A 62 14.35 0.05 -6.07
CA ARG A 62 15.03 -0.71 -4.99
C ARG A 62 14.79 -2.20 -5.05
N VAL A 63 13.67 -2.63 -5.65
CA VAL A 63 13.27 -4.03 -5.69
C VAL A 63 12.71 -4.39 -7.07
N VAL A 64 13.12 -5.52 -7.61
CA VAL A 64 12.53 -6.12 -8.81
C VAL A 64 11.94 -7.48 -8.46
N ARG A 65 10.67 -7.72 -8.79
CA ARG A 65 10.03 -9.03 -8.61
C ARG A 65 10.15 -9.85 -9.89
N LEU A 66 10.78 -11.02 -9.77
CA LEU A 66 11.12 -11.94 -10.85
C LEU A 66 10.29 -13.23 -10.73
N PHE A 67 9.79 -13.74 -11.85
CA PHE A 67 8.85 -14.85 -11.88
C PHE A 67 9.48 -16.10 -12.48
N ILE A 68 9.43 -17.20 -11.75
CA ILE A 68 9.78 -18.54 -12.24
C ILE A 68 8.46 -19.23 -12.61
N ARG A 69 8.05 -19.04 -13.86
CA ARG A 69 6.81 -19.56 -14.46
C ARG A 69 6.98 -19.70 -15.97
N PRO A 70 6.15 -20.47 -16.68
CA PRO A 70 6.16 -20.47 -18.14
C PRO A 70 5.56 -19.17 -18.70
N ASP A 71 5.96 -18.83 -19.93
CA ASP A 71 5.33 -17.81 -20.77
C ASP A 71 5.22 -18.29 -22.23
N SER A 72 4.71 -17.45 -23.13
CA SER A 72 4.50 -17.80 -24.55
C SER A 72 5.77 -18.18 -25.33
N GLN A 73 6.95 -17.78 -24.84
CA GLN A 73 8.25 -17.92 -25.48
C GLN A 73 9.23 -18.77 -24.67
N HIS A 74 9.01 -18.90 -23.36
CA HIS A 74 9.90 -19.62 -22.45
C HIS A 74 9.11 -20.65 -21.63
N PRO A 75 9.52 -21.92 -21.61
CA PRO A 75 8.87 -22.91 -20.78
C PRO A 75 9.29 -22.76 -19.30
N ASP A 76 8.53 -23.37 -18.37
CA ASP A 76 8.88 -23.37 -16.93
C ASP A 76 10.15 -24.20 -16.72
N PRO A 77 11.13 -23.78 -15.89
CA PRO A 77 12.33 -24.60 -15.64
C PRO A 77 12.05 -26.04 -15.22
N GLU A 78 10.90 -26.33 -14.61
CA GLU A 78 10.40 -27.68 -14.34
C GLU A 78 9.43 -28.14 -15.44
N HIS A 79 9.97 -28.60 -16.57
CA HIS A 79 9.14 -29.09 -17.69
C HIS A 79 8.33 -30.34 -17.34
N GLU A 80 8.90 -31.18 -16.47
CA GLU A 80 8.27 -32.35 -15.89
C GLU A 80 8.51 -32.34 -14.38
N LEU A 81 7.56 -32.88 -13.60
CA LEU A 81 7.64 -32.85 -12.14
C LEU A 81 8.93 -33.51 -11.64
N GLY A 82 9.78 -32.74 -10.96
CA GLY A 82 11.10 -33.16 -10.48
C GLY A 82 12.25 -33.04 -11.49
N GLY A 83 11.98 -32.69 -12.75
CA GLY A 83 12.98 -32.51 -13.81
C GLY A 83 13.22 -31.04 -14.11
N PHE A 84 14.44 -30.53 -13.83
CA PHE A 84 14.77 -29.11 -13.92
C PHE A 84 15.79 -28.79 -15.01
N ASP A 85 15.44 -27.85 -15.89
CA ASP A 85 16.36 -27.26 -16.87
C ASP A 85 17.25 -26.22 -16.20
N LYS A 86 18.49 -26.64 -15.93
CA LYS A 86 19.53 -25.79 -15.34
C LYS A 86 19.85 -24.56 -16.21
N SER A 87 19.73 -24.66 -17.53
CA SER A 87 20.06 -23.55 -18.44
C SER A 87 19.08 -22.39 -18.32
N LEU A 88 17.82 -22.65 -17.94
CA LEU A 88 16.85 -21.61 -17.61
C LEU A 88 17.18 -20.98 -16.26
N LEU A 89 17.52 -21.78 -15.24
CA LEU A 89 17.95 -21.28 -13.92
C LEU A 89 19.20 -20.39 -14.03
N ASP A 90 20.15 -20.76 -14.89
CA ASP A 90 21.33 -19.96 -15.21
C ASP A 90 21.00 -18.56 -15.73
N GLN A 91 19.87 -18.36 -16.43
CA GLN A 91 19.44 -17.04 -16.90
C GLN A 91 18.92 -16.16 -15.76
N PHE A 92 18.20 -16.76 -14.80
CA PHE A 92 17.81 -16.06 -13.56
C PHE A 92 19.05 -15.70 -12.74
N ASP A 93 20.01 -16.60 -12.62
CA ASP A 93 21.28 -16.38 -11.92
C ASP A 93 22.08 -15.22 -12.54
N ASP A 94 22.24 -15.22 -13.88
CA ASP A 94 22.90 -14.15 -14.63
C ASP A 94 22.16 -12.81 -14.48
N CYS A 95 20.83 -12.84 -14.39
CA CYS A 95 20.01 -11.65 -14.17
C CYS A 95 20.22 -11.06 -12.77
N MET A 96 20.18 -11.91 -11.73
CA MET A 96 20.46 -11.49 -10.35
C MET A 96 21.87 -10.90 -10.22
N ALA A 97 22.86 -11.54 -10.85
CA ALA A 97 24.23 -11.04 -10.88
C ALA A 97 24.34 -9.66 -11.56
N ALA A 98 23.66 -9.48 -12.70
CA ALA A 98 23.62 -8.19 -13.40
C ALA A 98 22.95 -7.10 -12.54
N ILE A 99 21.83 -7.41 -11.88
CA ILE A 99 21.14 -6.49 -10.96
C ILE A 99 22.08 -6.10 -9.81
N HIS A 100 22.69 -7.07 -9.15
CA HIS A 100 23.60 -6.84 -8.03
C HIS A 100 24.80 -5.97 -8.46
N HIS A 101 25.45 -6.32 -9.56
CA HIS A 101 26.65 -5.63 -10.05
C HIS A 101 26.34 -4.19 -10.51
N ILE A 102 25.34 -4.01 -11.38
CA ILE A 102 25.01 -2.69 -11.96
C ILE A 102 24.46 -1.74 -10.90
N SER A 103 23.66 -2.23 -9.96
CA SER A 103 23.14 -1.42 -8.85
C SER A 103 24.12 -1.24 -7.69
N LYS A 104 25.28 -1.93 -7.72
CA LYS A 104 26.24 -1.99 -6.61
C LYS A 104 25.60 -2.43 -5.29
N GLY A 105 24.74 -3.44 -5.35
CA GLY A 105 24.00 -3.99 -4.20
C GLY A 105 22.87 -3.09 -3.67
N GLN A 106 22.53 -1.99 -4.35
CA GLN A 106 21.45 -1.09 -3.90
C GLN A 106 20.05 -1.59 -4.27
N MET A 107 19.96 -2.45 -5.29
CA MET A 107 18.72 -3.07 -5.76
C MET A 107 18.72 -4.56 -5.41
N LYS A 108 17.61 -5.04 -4.86
CA LYS A 108 17.38 -6.46 -4.54
C LYS A 108 16.25 -7.04 -5.38
N VAL A 109 16.05 -8.36 -5.28
CA VAL A 109 14.98 -9.07 -5.97
C VAL A 109 14.03 -9.75 -4.99
N ILE A 110 12.76 -9.87 -5.40
CA ILE A 110 11.83 -10.85 -4.85
C ILE A 110 11.70 -11.96 -5.89
N ILE A 111 11.87 -13.21 -5.45
CA ILE A 111 11.72 -14.37 -6.33
C ILE A 111 10.34 -14.97 -6.12
N VAL A 112 9.61 -15.17 -7.21
CA VAL A 112 8.32 -15.85 -7.24
C VAL A 112 8.53 -17.26 -7.80
N PRO A 113 8.63 -18.29 -6.96
CA PRO A 113 9.07 -19.61 -7.39
C PRO A 113 8.05 -20.37 -8.24
N HIS A 114 6.79 -19.94 -8.24
CA HIS A 114 5.69 -20.54 -8.99
C HIS A 114 4.47 -19.60 -9.04
N ASP A 115 3.57 -19.81 -10.00
CA ASP A 115 2.39 -18.98 -10.25
C ASP A 115 1.09 -19.79 -10.19
N SER A 116 0.12 -19.37 -9.38
CA SER A 116 -1.16 -20.08 -9.28
C SER A 116 -1.94 -20.12 -10.61
N HIS A 117 -1.71 -19.14 -11.49
CA HIS A 117 -2.32 -19.14 -12.82
C HIS A 117 -1.79 -20.24 -13.72
N ALA A 118 -0.54 -20.70 -13.50
CA ALA A 118 0.08 -21.80 -14.25
C ALA A 118 -0.64 -23.13 -13.97
N LEU A 119 -1.18 -23.32 -12.75
CA LEU A 119 -1.94 -24.52 -12.35
C LEU A 119 -3.20 -24.79 -13.20
N ARG A 120 -3.68 -23.77 -13.93
CA ARG A 120 -4.90 -23.83 -14.74
C ARG A 120 -4.76 -23.24 -16.15
N GLY A 121 -3.55 -22.81 -16.54
CA GLY A 121 -3.33 -22.16 -17.83
C GLY A 121 -4.16 -20.88 -18.03
N SER A 122 -4.22 -20.02 -17.01
CA SER A 122 -5.08 -18.81 -16.98
C SER A 122 -4.28 -17.51 -16.99
N ASN A 123 -4.95 -16.36 -17.14
CA ASN A 123 -4.34 -15.03 -17.04
C ASN A 123 -3.09 -14.85 -17.94
N ASN A 124 -3.13 -15.44 -19.14
CA ASN A 124 -2.02 -15.48 -20.10
C ASN A 124 -0.75 -16.19 -19.60
N VAL A 125 -0.87 -17.06 -18.59
CA VAL A 125 0.20 -17.95 -18.11
C VAL A 125 -0.10 -19.37 -18.63
N PRO A 126 0.81 -20.01 -19.39
CA PRO A 126 0.61 -21.39 -19.86
C PRO A 126 0.48 -22.42 -18.73
N CYS A 127 -0.14 -23.56 -19.06
CA CYS A 127 -0.27 -24.72 -18.18
C CYS A 127 1.10 -25.38 -17.96
N ASP A 128 1.52 -25.52 -16.70
CA ASP A 128 2.79 -26.12 -16.30
C ASP A 128 2.69 -27.63 -15.98
N ALA A 129 3.79 -28.23 -15.50
CA ALA A 129 3.83 -29.65 -15.16
C ALA A 129 2.84 -30.05 -14.05
N TYR A 130 2.58 -29.16 -13.08
CA TYR A 130 1.57 -29.38 -12.05
C TYR A 130 0.16 -29.38 -12.65
N CYS A 131 -0.16 -28.38 -13.46
CA CYS A 131 -1.42 -28.26 -14.18
C CYS A 131 -1.74 -29.51 -15.01
N GLN A 132 -0.75 -30.00 -15.77
CA GLN A 132 -0.89 -31.24 -16.55
C GLN A 132 -1.18 -32.45 -15.65
N LYS A 133 -0.53 -32.54 -14.48
CA LYS A 133 -0.72 -33.66 -13.55
C LYS A 133 -2.05 -33.61 -12.82
N LEU A 134 -2.50 -32.41 -12.45
CA LEU A 134 -3.76 -32.16 -11.74
C LEU A 134 -4.98 -32.37 -12.63
N ASN A 135 -4.81 -32.31 -13.96
CA ASN A 135 -5.86 -32.59 -14.95
C ASN A 135 -7.18 -31.82 -14.66
N GLY A 136 -7.05 -30.53 -14.37
CA GLY A 136 -8.17 -29.63 -14.07
C GLY A 136 -8.59 -29.56 -12.59
N ALA A 137 -8.12 -30.48 -11.74
CA ALA A 137 -8.38 -30.47 -10.30
C ALA A 137 -7.37 -29.59 -9.53
N PHE A 138 -7.21 -28.34 -9.95
CA PHE A 138 -6.10 -27.50 -9.47
C PHE A 138 -6.09 -27.24 -7.95
N LEU A 139 -7.23 -27.35 -7.27
CA LEU A 139 -7.32 -27.23 -5.82
C LEU A 139 -6.56 -28.35 -5.09
N ASP A 140 -6.38 -29.51 -5.74
CA ASP A 140 -5.63 -30.64 -5.19
C ASP A 140 -4.15 -30.29 -4.97
N PHE A 141 -3.61 -29.30 -5.70
CA PHE A 141 -2.29 -28.72 -5.43
C PHE A 141 -2.14 -28.24 -3.98
N TYR A 142 -3.22 -27.67 -3.43
CA TYR A 142 -3.24 -27.11 -2.09
C TYR A 142 -3.70 -28.11 -1.03
N SER A 143 -4.56 -29.07 -1.36
CA SER A 143 -5.13 -30.03 -0.41
C SER A 143 -4.36 -31.34 -0.28
N GLU A 144 -3.78 -31.89 -1.35
CA GLU A 144 -3.13 -33.20 -1.30
C GLU A 144 -1.65 -33.10 -0.90
N GLU A 145 -1.23 -33.96 0.04
CA GLU A 145 0.16 -34.04 0.54
C GLU A 145 1.17 -34.28 -0.58
N LYS A 146 0.84 -35.14 -1.55
CA LYS A 146 1.70 -35.43 -2.71
C LYS A 146 2.12 -34.17 -3.47
N TYR A 147 1.19 -33.27 -3.78
CA TYR A 147 1.53 -32.04 -4.53
C TYR A 147 2.26 -31.02 -3.65
N ARG A 148 1.98 -31.00 -2.34
CA ARG A 148 2.77 -30.23 -1.37
C ARG A 148 4.23 -30.68 -1.35
N ASP A 149 4.48 -31.98 -1.30
CA ASP A 149 5.84 -32.52 -1.28
C ASP A 149 6.57 -32.26 -2.59
N LEU A 150 5.90 -32.43 -3.73
CA LEU A 150 6.46 -32.05 -5.03
C LEU A 150 6.82 -30.57 -5.10
N TYR A 151 5.98 -29.70 -4.53
CA TYR A 151 6.27 -28.26 -4.46
C TYR A 151 7.45 -27.96 -3.52
N LYS A 152 7.54 -28.64 -2.37
CA LYS A 152 8.70 -28.57 -1.48
C LYS A 152 9.99 -29.00 -2.18
N THR A 153 9.96 -30.06 -2.99
CA THR A 153 11.09 -30.48 -3.83
C THR A 153 11.49 -29.40 -4.82
N ARG A 154 10.54 -28.75 -5.50
CA ARG A 154 10.84 -27.58 -6.36
C ARG A 154 11.57 -26.49 -5.59
N LEU A 155 11.08 -26.13 -4.41
CA LEU A 155 11.71 -25.10 -3.58
C LEU A 155 13.13 -25.51 -3.12
N GLU A 156 13.36 -26.79 -2.78
CA GLU A 156 14.70 -27.29 -2.47
C GLU A 156 15.64 -27.21 -3.67
N VAL A 157 15.18 -27.60 -4.85
CA VAL A 157 16.01 -27.53 -6.06
C VAL A 157 16.45 -26.10 -6.31
N LEU A 158 15.52 -25.14 -6.27
CA LEU A 158 15.80 -23.73 -6.52
C LEU A 158 16.71 -23.10 -5.46
N PHE A 159 16.40 -23.30 -4.17
CA PHE A 159 17.02 -22.51 -3.11
C PHE A 159 18.12 -23.22 -2.33
N LYS A 160 18.24 -24.54 -2.45
CA LYS A 160 19.22 -25.32 -1.68
C LYS A 160 20.20 -26.10 -2.56
N HIS A 161 19.73 -26.66 -3.67
CA HIS A 161 20.54 -27.56 -4.49
C HIS A 161 21.09 -26.94 -5.77
N TYR A 162 20.46 -25.91 -6.33
CA TYR A 162 21.00 -25.20 -7.48
C TYR A 162 22.30 -24.45 -7.09
N PRO A 163 23.46 -24.83 -7.65
CA PRO A 163 24.72 -24.16 -7.37
C PRO A 163 24.85 -22.95 -8.29
N SER A 164 24.72 -21.75 -7.73
CA SER A 164 24.84 -20.51 -8.51
C SER A 164 26.19 -20.43 -9.20
N LYS A 165 26.19 -20.20 -10.51
CA LYS A 165 27.44 -19.98 -11.26
C LYS A 165 27.96 -18.56 -11.09
N ALA A 166 27.08 -17.61 -10.76
CA ALA A 166 27.43 -16.20 -10.59
C ALA A 166 27.80 -15.80 -9.15
N PHE A 167 27.51 -16.67 -8.18
CA PHE A 167 27.75 -16.43 -6.75
C PHE A 167 28.57 -17.57 -6.11
N ASP A 168 29.67 -17.97 -6.75
CA ASP A 168 30.68 -18.90 -6.23
C ASP A 168 30.13 -20.27 -5.78
N GLY A 169 29.10 -20.78 -6.46
CA GLY A 169 28.47 -22.06 -6.15
C GLY A 169 27.50 -22.03 -4.96
N ARG A 170 27.33 -20.88 -4.30
CA ARG A 170 26.37 -20.74 -3.20
C ARG A 170 24.94 -20.99 -3.66
N SER A 171 24.14 -21.51 -2.74
CA SER A 171 22.73 -21.75 -3.01
C SER A 171 21.94 -20.42 -2.98
N TRP A 172 20.87 -20.30 -3.76
CA TRP A 172 20.07 -19.08 -3.76
C TRP A 172 19.48 -18.74 -2.38
N GLY A 173 19.21 -19.75 -1.53
CA GLY A 173 18.75 -19.56 -0.15
C GLY A 173 19.77 -18.86 0.77
N GLU A 174 21.01 -18.65 0.31
CA GLU A 174 22.06 -17.94 1.04
C GLU A 174 22.30 -16.51 0.50
N LEU A 175 21.72 -16.14 -0.65
CA LEU A 175 22.10 -14.92 -1.39
C LEU A 175 21.38 -13.65 -0.90
N SER A 176 21.48 -13.38 0.40
CA SER A 176 20.87 -12.22 1.05
C SER A 176 21.33 -10.87 0.50
N GLU A 177 22.51 -10.83 -0.14
CA GLU A 177 23.06 -9.64 -0.81
C GLU A 177 22.19 -9.18 -1.99
N ILE A 178 21.44 -10.08 -2.63
CA ILE A 178 20.63 -9.80 -3.81
C ILE A 178 19.15 -10.20 -3.64
N ILE A 179 18.83 -11.23 -2.86
CA ILE A 179 17.44 -11.65 -2.61
C ILE A 179 16.93 -10.98 -1.34
N LEU A 180 15.88 -10.16 -1.49
CA LEU A 180 15.14 -9.57 -0.37
C LEU A 180 14.21 -10.61 0.26
N GLY A 181 13.49 -11.36 -0.59
CA GLY A 181 12.51 -12.33 -0.16
C GLY A 181 12.06 -13.26 -1.26
N VAL A 182 11.32 -14.28 -0.86
CA VAL A 182 10.74 -15.30 -1.72
C VAL A 182 9.25 -15.37 -1.43
N ASP A 183 8.44 -15.27 -2.48
CA ASP A 183 7.00 -15.50 -2.35
C ASP A 183 6.73 -16.99 -2.12
N ILE A 184 5.71 -17.30 -1.33
CA ILE A 184 5.20 -18.68 -1.23
C ILE A 184 4.74 -19.16 -2.61
N GLN A 185 4.07 -18.29 -3.37
CA GLN A 185 3.59 -18.47 -4.74
C GLN A 185 3.03 -17.11 -5.22
N ASN A 186 2.94 -16.86 -6.53
CA ASN A 186 2.07 -15.78 -7.03
C ASN A 186 0.59 -16.12 -6.80
N GLU A 187 -0.14 -15.22 -6.18
CA GLU A 187 -1.57 -15.30 -5.89
C GLU A 187 -2.02 -16.71 -5.45
N PRO A 188 -1.49 -17.31 -4.36
CA PRO A 188 -1.95 -18.63 -3.94
C PRO A 188 -3.47 -18.61 -3.77
N PHE A 189 -4.16 -19.61 -4.30
CA PHE A 189 -5.63 -19.65 -4.42
C PHE A 189 -6.24 -18.57 -5.35
N GLY A 190 -5.52 -18.10 -6.38
CA GLY A 190 -5.95 -17.03 -7.28
C GLY A 190 -7.39 -17.16 -7.77
N GLY A 191 -8.22 -16.15 -7.47
CA GLY A 191 -9.64 -16.11 -7.82
C GLY A 191 -10.58 -16.84 -6.86
N ILE A 192 -10.07 -17.49 -5.80
CA ILE A 192 -10.89 -18.23 -4.82
C ILE A 192 -10.95 -17.47 -3.50
N TRP A 193 -12.16 -17.13 -3.07
CA TRP A 193 -12.41 -16.54 -1.76
C TRP A 193 -13.84 -16.82 -1.25
N PRO A 194 -14.07 -17.14 0.04
CA PRO A 194 -13.06 -17.46 1.08
C PRO A 194 -12.30 -18.73 0.72
N ILE A 195 -11.10 -18.94 1.26
CA ILE A 195 -10.29 -20.15 1.03
C ILE A 195 -10.83 -21.28 1.91
N PRO A 196 -11.67 -22.22 1.41
CA PRO A 196 -12.39 -23.17 2.26
C PRO A 196 -11.53 -24.41 2.61
N ALA A 197 -10.54 -24.73 1.78
CA ALA A 197 -9.62 -25.85 1.88
C ALA A 197 -8.21 -25.37 1.50
N GLY A 198 -7.22 -25.57 2.37
CA GLY A 198 -5.83 -25.14 2.13
C GLY A 198 -5.30 -24.05 3.07
N GLU A 199 -6.03 -23.63 4.11
CA GLU A 199 -5.50 -22.64 5.07
C GLU A 199 -4.17 -23.09 5.72
N SER A 200 -3.97 -24.39 5.95
CA SER A 200 -2.71 -24.92 6.48
C SER A 200 -1.57 -24.88 5.47
N TRP A 201 -1.88 -24.96 4.16
CA TRP A 201 -0.87 -25.00 3.09
C TRP A 201 0.04 -23.78 3.13
N LEU A 202 -0.53 -22.58 3.31
CA LEU A 202 0.24 -21.33 3.39
C LEU A 202 1.32 -21.40 4.47
N CYS A 203 0.94 -21.83 5.68
CA CYS A 203 1.88 -21.85 6.79
C CYS A 203 2.82 -23.07 6.73
N ASP A 204 2.39 -24.20 6.17
CA ASP A 204 3.25 -25.36 5.94
C ASP A 204 4.39 -25.02 4.98
N ILE A 205 4.07 -24.48 3.80
CA ILE A 205 5.08 -24.06 2.82
C ILE A 205 5.95 -22.94 3.37
N ALA A 206 5.36 -21.93 4.03
CA ALA A 206 6.16 -20.87 4.64
C ALA A 206 7.12 -21.40 5.72
N THR A 207 6.68 -22.34 6.56
CA THR A 207 7.50 -22.97 7.61
C THR A 207 8.64 -23.76 6.98
N TYR A 208 8.36 -24.49 5.91
CA TYR A 208 9.37 -25.21 5.17
C TYR A 208 10.42 -24.27 4.56
N MET A 209 9.99 -23.23 3.85
CA MET A 209 10.89 -22.21 3.31
C MET A 209 11.72 -21.55 4.42
N LYS A 210 11.07 -21.14 5.51
CA LYS A 210 11.70 -20.39 6.59
C LYS A 210 12.78 -21.20 7.29
N PHE A 211 12.43 -22.40 7.76
CA PHE A 211 13.25 -23.17 8.70
C PHE A 211 13.95 -24.38 8.07
N HIS A 212 13.40 -24.97 6.99
CA HIS A 212 14.02 -26.12 6.33
C HIS A 212 14.98 -25.72 5.21
N LEU A 213 14.60 -24.71 4.41
CA LEU A 213 15.52 -24.11 3.43
C LEU A 213 16.49 -23.11 4.09
N GLY A 214 16.21 -22.68 5.32
CA GLY A 214 17.10 -21.83 6.10
C GLY A 214 17.09 -20.35 5.69
N LEU A 215 16.00 -19.86 5.07
CA LEU A 215 15.88 -18.46 4.68
C LEU A 215 15.97 -17.50 5.87
N ASP A 216 15.60 -17.95 7.07
CA ASP A 216 15.75 -17.17 8.31
C ASP A 216 17.22 -16.91 8.68
N ASN A 217 18.10 -17.90 8.50
CA ASN A 217 19.53 -17.79 8.76
C ASN A 217 20.21 -16.80 7.82
N SER A 218 19.66 -16.64 6.61
CA SER A 218 20.19 -15.74 5.57
C SER A 218 19.51 -14.38 5.56
N ASN A 219 18.62 -14.04 6.51
CA ASN A 219 17.83 -12.80 6.45
C ASN A 219 17.08 -12.61 5.11
N ILE A 220 16.56 -13.68 4.53
CA ILE A 220 15.68 -13.63 3.36
C ILE A 220 14.22 -13.73 3.86
N ALA A 221 13.36 -12.84 3.38
CA ALA A 221 11.96 -12.80 3.79
C ALA A 221 11.15 -13.91 3.14
N VAL A 222 10.18 -14.47 3.86
CA VAL A 222 9.08 -15.26 3.27
C VAL A 222 7.86 -14.35 3.12
N ILE A 223 7.37 -14.22 1.89
CA ILE A 223 6.33 -13.28 1.48
C ILE A 223 5.07 -14.05 1.04
N SER A 224 3.89 -13.53 1.36
CA SER A 224 2.63 -14.26 1.07
C SER A 224 2.23 -14.30 -0.40
N GLY A 225 2.69 -13.37 -1.23
CA GLY A 225 2.43 -13.35 -2.68
C GLY A 225 0.97 -13.08 -3.08
N GLY A 226 0.24 -12.19 -2.40
CA GLY A 226 -1.03 -11.68 -2.93
C GLY A 226 -2.19 -12.67 -2.87
N ILE A 227 -2.34 -13.36 -1.73
CA ILE A 227 -3.28 -14.48 -1.52
C ILE A 227 -4.67 -14.21 -2.12
N SER A 228 -5.18 -15.13 -2.94
CA SER A 228 -6.47 -15.05 -3.66
C SER A 228 -6.57 -13.99 -4.75
N GLY A 229 -5.54 -13.16 -4.95
CA GLY A 229 -5.46 -12.14 -5.99
C GLY A 229 -5.89 -10.74 -5.52
N PRO A 230 -6.51 -9.92 -6.39
CA PRO A 230 -6.75 -8.51 -6.12
C PRO A 230 -7.60 -8.23 -4.87
N GLN A 231 -7.08 -7.34 -4.03
CA GLN A 231 -7.71 -6.82 -2.83
C GLN A 231 -8.66 -5.67 -3.16
N THR A 232 -9.86 -5.72 -2.57
CA THR A 232 -10.79 -4.58 -2.56
C THR A 232 -10.62 -3.77 -1.27
N VAL A 233 -11.06 -2.50 -1.24
CA VAL A 233 -10.89 -1.61 -0.07
C VAL A 233 -11.48 -2.21 1.22
N ASP A 234 -12.62 -2.88 1.11
CA ASP A 234 -13.32 -3.52 2.24
C ASP A 234 -13.13 -5.05 2.30
N GLY A 235 -12.34 -5.58 1.37
CA GLY A 235 -12.05 -6.99 1.28
C GLY A 235 -11.14 -7.50 2.39
N ILE A 236 -10.96 -8.82 2.46
CA ILE A 236 -9.97 -9.47 3.34
C ILE A 236 -9.23 -10.62 2.63
N GLN A 237 -9.24 -10.62 1.29
CA GLN A 237 -8.69 -11.66 0.43
C GLN A 237 -7.23 -11.96 0.74
N ASN A 238 -6.38 -10.92 0.81
CA ASN A 238 -4.95 -11.08 1.07
C ASN A 238 -4.62 -11.29 2.57
N PHE A 239 -5.61 -11.28 3.46
CA PHE A 239 -5.41 -11.26 4.91
C PHE A 239 -6.11 -12.39 5.66
N PRO A 240 -6.04 -13.66 5.21
CA PRO A 240 -6.58 -14.77 6.00
C PRO A 240 -5.83 -14.89 7.33
N SER A 241 -6.55 -15.31 8.38
CA SER A 241 -5.95 -15.48 9.72
C SER A 241 -4.74 -16.41 9.70
N SER A 242 -4.75 -17.45 8.86
CA SER A 242 -3.62 -18.37 8.70
C SER A 242 -2.33 -17.67 8.28
N ALA A 243 -2.38 -16.74 7.32
CA ALA A 243 -1.21 -15.97 6.92
C ALA A 243 -0.78 -14.97 8.01
N MET A 244 -1.77 -14.36 8.67
CA MET A 244 -1.58 -13.38 9.73
C MET A 244 -0.99 -13.95 11.02
N GLU A 245 -1.26 -15.21 11.34
CA GLU A 245 -0.81 -15.87 12.56
C GLU A 245 0.44 -16.75 12.33
N CYS A 246 0.75 -17.10 11.09
CA CYS A 246 1.91 -17.93 10.77
C CYS A 246 3.23 -17.19 11.07
N THR A 247 4.03 -17.68 12.02
CA THR A 247 5.31 -17.06 12.38
C THR A 247 6.38 -17.16 11.31
N ALA A 248 6.21 -18.09 10.35
CA ALA A 248 7.14 -18.29 9.25
C ALA A 248 6.99 -17.27 8.12
N ILE A 249 5.85 -16.56 8.05
CA ILE A 249 5.63 -15.48 7.07
C ILE A 249 6.10 -14.16 7.67
N ASP A 250 7.09 -13.53 7.03
CA ASP A 250 7.63 -12.25 7.49
C ASP A 250 6.84 -11.06 6.92
N VAL A 251 6.38 -11.19 5.68
CA VAL A 251 5.78 -10.09 4.90
C VAL A 251 4.44 -10.51 4.32
N ILE A 252 3.45 -9.64 4.47
CA ILE A 252 2.18 -9.76 3.75
C ILE A 252 2.24 -8.90 2.49
N GLY A 253 2.13 -9.57 1.35
CA GLY A 253 2.04 -8.95 0.04
C GLY A 253 0.59 -8.73 -0.38
N ILE A 254 0.32 -7.57 -0.98
CA ILE A 254 -1.01 -7.11 -1.39
C ILE A 254 -1.02 -6.85 -2.89
N HIS A 255 -2.04 -7.38 -3.56
CA HIS A 255 -2.35 -7.07 -4.96
C HIS A 255 -3.55 -6.13 -5.01
N GLY A 256 -3.53 -5.08 -5.83
CA GLY A 256 -4.70 -4.21 -5.99
C GLY A 256 -4.66 -3.40 -7.28
N TYR A 257 -5.81 -3.32 -7.95
CA TYR A 257 -5.92 -2.71 -9.27
C TYR A 257 -7.08 -1.72 -9.25
N PHE A 258 -6.75 -0.43 -9.13
CA PHE A 258 -7.73 0.64 -8.98
C PHE A 258 -7.71 1.58 -10.18
N GLN A 259 -8.91 1.90 -10.68
CA GLN A 259 -9.12 2.85 -11.76
C GLN A 259 -9.54 4.22 -11.23
N LYS A 260 -9.40 5.26 -12.06
CA LYS A 260 -9.95 6.59 -11.79
C LYS A 260 -11.48 6.54 -11.90
N GLU A 261 -12.16 7.17 -10.95
CA GLU A 261 -13.61 7.31 -10.92
C GLU A 261 -14.02 8.79 -11.02
N SER A 262 -15.31 9.04 -11.20
CA SER A 262 -15.88 10.40 -11.27
C SER A 262 -15.61 11.23 -10.03
N ASP A 263 -15.49 10.54 -8.90
CA ASP A 263 -15.47 11.11 -7.57
C ASP A 263 -14.36 10.53 -6.70
N ALA A 264 -13.38 9.86 -7.34
CA ALA A 264 -12.18 9.34 -6.70
C ALA A 264 -11.00 9.31 -7.69
N THR A 265 -9.80 9.57 -7.18
CA THR A 265 -8.56 9.31 -7.93
C THR A 265 -8.27 7.80 -7.92
N ALA A 266 -7.38 7.34 -8.81
CA ALA A 266 -6.93 5.95 -8.76
C ALA A 266 -6.19 5.62 -7.44
N GLY A 267 -5.67 6.63 -6.74
CA GLY A 267 -4.99 6.48 -5.45
C GLY A 267 -5.93 6.46 -4.24
N THR A 268 -7.16 6.97 -4.34
CA THR A 268 -8.10 7.06 -3.20
C THR A 268 -8.33 5.72 -2.50
N PRO A 269 -8.54 4.58 -3.21
CA PRO A 269 -8.68 3.27 -2.57
C PRO A 269 -7.50 2.86 -1.68
N TRP A 270 -6.26 3.18 -2.08
CA TRP A 270 -5.07 2.93 -1.27
C TRP A 270 -5.05 3.82 -0.02
N ALA A 271 -5.47 5.07 -0.16
CA ALA A 271 -5.53 6.02 0.94
C ALA A 271 -6.54 5.58 1.99
N ASP A 272 -7.68 5.00 1.58
CA ASP A 272 -8.71 4.44 2.46
C ASP A 272 -8.30 3.09 3.09
N MET A 273 -7.56 2.27 2.35
CA MET A 273 -7.05 0.98 2.85
C MET A 273 -6.00 1.20 3.96
N PHE A 274 -5.02 2.08 3.72
CA PHE A 274 -3.87 2.30 4.61
C PHE A 274 -4.03 3.51 5.54
N LEU A 275 -5.27 3.83 5.92
CA LEU A 275 -5.53 4.80 6.96
C LEU A 275 -4.70 4.47 8.23
N PRO A 276 -3.84 5.37 8.71
CA PRO A 276 -3.08 5.19 9.95
C PRO A 276 -4.02 4.84 11.10
N GLY A 277 -3.71 3.75 11.81
CA GLY A 277 -4.56 3.18 12.85
C GLY A 277 -5.69 2.27 12.35
N ASN A 278 -6.07 2.31 11.07
CA ASN A 278 -6.98 1.32 10.49
C ASN A 278 -6.41 -0.07 10.74
N THR A 279 -7.32 -1.02 10.83
CA THR A 279 -7.06 -2.35 11.32
C THR A 279 -5.89 -3.04 10.63
N LEU A 280 -5.60 -2.78 9.34
CA LEU A 280 -4.56 -3.53 8.64
C LEU A 280 -3.12 -3.22 9.12
N THR A 281 -2.65 -1.98 9.00
CA THR A 281 -1.31 -1.57 9.47
C THR A 281 -1.16 -1.80 10.98
N ALA A 282 -2.23 -1.59 11.75
CA ALA A 282 -2.23 -1.87 13.19
C ALA A 282 -2.23 -3.39 13.51
N ARG A 283 -2.92 -4.23 12.73
CA ARG A 283 -2.91 -5.70 12.85
C ARG A 283 -1.51 -6.24 12.57
N MET A 284 -0.79 -5.66 11.62
CA MET A 284 0.59 -6.05 11.31
C MET A 284 1.54 -5.86 12.48
N LYS A 285 1.29 -4.91 13.41
CA LYS A 285 2.17 -4.67 14.58
C LYS A 285 2.05 -5.76 15.68
N GLY A 286 1.11 -6.70 15.55
CA GLY A 286 0.98 -7.86 16.44
C GLY A 286 0.55 -7.55 17.89
N LYS A 287 0.38 -8.59 18.72
CA LYS A 287 0.03 -8.45 20.16
C LYS A 287 1.25 -8.42 21.10
N LYS A 288 2.41 -8.89 20.64
CA LYS A 288 3.63 -9.14 21.44
C LYS A 288 4.94 -8.59 20.81
N GLY A 289 4.87 -7.66 19.86
CA GLY A 289 6.06 -7.08 19.22
C GLY A 289 6.69 -7.92 18.10
N GLN A 290 6.13 -9.09 17.79
CA GLN A 290 6.43 -9.83 16.54
C GLN A 290 5.44 -9.37 15.48
N GLY A 291 5.74 -8.23 14.85
CA GLY A 291 4.95 -7.71 13.75
C GLY A 291 5.35 -8.32 12.41
N LYS A 292 4.45 -8.25 11.42
CA LYS A 292 4.74 -8.54 10.02
C LYS A 292 5.02 -7.24 9.27
N LEU A 293 5.78 -7.33 8.19
CA LEU A 293 5.91 -6.24 7.23
C LEU A 293 4.74 -6.30 6.23
N LEU A 294 4.50 -5.18 5.55
CA LEU A 294 3.41 -5.04 4.58
C LEU A 294 3.93 -4.36 3.33
N LEU A 295 3.58 -4.88 2.16
CA LEU A 295 3.95 -4.28 0.88
C LEU A 295 2.82 -4.44 -0.14
N VAL A 296 2.66 -3.46 -1.03
CA VAL A 296 1.79 -3.60 -2.21
C VAL A 296 2.63 -4.17 -3.35
N GLU A 297 2.67 -5.48 -3.49
CA GLU A 297 3.59 -6.16 -4.41
C GLU A 297 3.08 -6.21 -5.84
N GLU A 298 1.79 -5.91 -6.06
CA GLU A 298 1.26 -5.63 -7.39
C GLU A 298 0.21 -4.52 -7.35
N TRP A 299 0.47 -3.44 -8.09
CA TRP A 299 -0.54 -2.48 -8.51
C TRP A 299 -0.25 -1.97 -9.90
N ALA A 300 -1.28 -1.52 -10.62
CA ALA A 300 -1.14 -1.09 -12.00
C ALA A 300 -2.10 0.03 -12.38
N TYR A 301 -1.81 0.65 -13.51
CA TYR A 301 -2.83 1.40 -14.23
C TYR A 301 -3.94 0.45 -14.71
N VAL A 302 -5.19 0.85 -14.45
CA VAL A 302 -6.40 0.22 -14.98
C VAL A 302 -7.08 1.22 -15.89
N HIS A 303 -7.38 0.83 -17.14
CA HIS A 303 -8.03 1.69 -18.13
C HIS A 303 -9.52 1.92 -17.85
N SER A 304 -9.96 3.15 -18.04
CA SER A 304 -11.31 3.64 -17.82
C SER A 304 -11.82 4.20 -19.13
N ASN A 305 -12.88 3.60 -19.65
CA ASN A 305 -13.53 4.07 -20.87
C ASN A 305 -14.07 5.50 -20.74
N LYS A 306 -14.36 5.94 -19.50
CA LYS A 306 -14.83 7.30 -19.23
C LYS A 306 -13.71 8.35 -19.38
N PHE A 307 -12.51 8.05 -18.87
CA PHE A 307 -11.40 8.99 -18.84
C PHE A 307 -10.36 8.75 -19.93
N GLY A 308 -10.44 7.68 -20.72
CA GLY A 308 -9.56 7.46 -21.87
C GLY A 308 -8.12 7.03 -21.51
N HIS A 309 -7.17 7.09 -22.44
CA HIS A 309 -5.78 6.69 -22.17
C HIS A 309 -4.94 7.83 -21.56
N PHE A 310 -5.34 9.07 -21.80
CA PHE A 310 -4.57 10.26 -21.46
C PHE A 310 -4.36 10.44 -19.94
N TYR A 311 -5.24 9.89 -19.09
CA TYR A 311 -5.09 9.95 -17.64
C TYR A 311 -4.09 8.92 -17.08
N LYS A 312 -3.49 8.07 -17.91
CA LYS A 312 -2.60 6.99 -17.43
C LYS A 312 -1.47 7.51 -16.55
N LYS A 313 -0.83 8.63 -16.93
CA LYS A 313 0.22 9.28 -16.13
C LYS A 313 -0.32 9.79 -14.78
N GLU A 314 -1.48 10.44 -14.80
CA GLU A 314 -2.18 10.90 -13.60
C GLU A 314 -2.45 9.74 -12.64
N ALA A 315 -3.05 8.65 -13.11
CA ALA A 315 -3.40 7.49 -12.27
C ALA A 315 -2.18 6.74 -11.72
N ILE A 316 -1.09 6.65 -12.49
CA ILE A 316 0.16 6.06 -12.00
C ILE A 316 0.75 6.93 -10.88
N PHE A 317 0.77 8.25 -11.08
CA PHE A 317 1.27 9.14 -10.06
C PHE A 317 0.40 9.10 -8.79
N ASP A 318 -0.92 9.17 -8.92
CA ASP A 318 -1.84 9.17 -7.77
C ASP A 318 -1.65 7.93 -6.89
N GLN A 319 -1.60 6.74 -7.50
CA GLN A 319 -1.41 5.49 -6.76
C GLN A 319 -0.06 5.44 -6.06
N GLY A 320 1.04 5.70 -6.77
CA GLY A 320 2.39 5.66 -6.18
C GLY A 320 2.59 6.74 -5.11
N ASN A 321 2.06 7.94 -5.33
CA ASN A 321 2.16 9.06 -4.38
C ASN A 321 1.38 8.78 -3.09
N VAL A 322 0.18 8.19 -3.18
CA VAL A 322 -0.58 7.76 -2.01
C VAL A 322 0.18 6.70 -1.21
N LEU A 323 0.75 5.69 -1.87
CA LEU A 323 1.50 4.63 -1.20
C LEU A 323 2.76 5.18 -0.51
N ASN A 324 3.48 6.11 -1.16
CA ASN A 324 4.58 6.85 -0.55
C ASN A 324 4.12 7.67 0.67
N TYR A 325 3.01 8.38 0.55
CA TYR A 325 2.44 9.19 1.63
C TYR A 325 2.00 8.33 2.83
N ARG A 326 1.43 7.16 2.57
CA ARG A 326 1.05 6.15 3.57
C ARG A 326 2.23 5.28 4.01
N GLY A 327 3.42 5.49 3.45
CA GLY A 327 4.68 4.77 3.72
C GLY A 327 4.54 3.26 3.65
N ILE A 328 3.82 2.81 2.64
CA ILE A 328 3.70 1.42 2.25
C ILE A 328 4.62 1.21 1.05
N PRO A 329 5.66 0.37 1.15
CA PRO A 329 6.46 0.03 0.00
C PRO A 329 5.65 -0.70 -1.06
N TRP A 330 6.07 -0.58 -2.31
CA TRP A 330 5.23 -1.00 -3.43
C TRP A 330 6.01 -1.44 -4.66
N LEU A 331 5.37 -2.24 -5.51
CA LEU A 331 5.88 -2.67 -6.81
C LEU A 331 4.82 -2.43 -7.91
N TYR A 332 5.21 -1.74 -8.98
CA TYR A 332 4.35 -1.55 -10.15
C TYR A 332 4.29 -2.81 -11.03
N SER A 333 3.10 -3.24 -11.44
CA SER A 333 2.86 -4.41 -12.31
C SER A 333 2.30 -3.97 -13.67
N HIS A 334 2.99 -4.15 -14.81
CA HIS A 334 4.34 -4.65 -14.97
C HIS A 334 5.09 -3.85 -16.04
N LEU A 335 6.41 -3.92 -15.99
CA LEU A 335 7.26 -3.34 -17.03
C LEU A 335 7.31 -4.22 -18.28
N THR A 336 7.50 -3.59 -19.44
CA THR A 336 7.57 -4.27 -20.73
C THR A 336 8.56 -3.60 -21.67
N THR A 337 8.91 -4.30 -22.76
CA THR A 337 9.59 -3.73 -23.93
C THR A 337 8.63 -3.37 -25.06
N LEU A 338 7.37 -3.82 -24.96
CA LEU A 338 6.33 -3.64 -25.96
C LEU A 338 5.71 -2.23 -25.89
N SER A 339 4.76 -1.97 -26.78
CA SER A 339 3.89 -0.80 -26.70
C SER A 339 3.04 -0.85 -25.43
N GLU A 340 2.76 0.33 -24.89
CA GLU A 340 1.94 0.45 -23.69
C GLU A 340 0.43 0.32 -24.01
N ASP A 341 -0.01 0.89 -25.14
CA ASP A 341 -1.40 0.93 -25.60
C ASP A 341 -2.39 1.22 -24.46
N LEU A 342 -3.61 0.66 -24.50
CA LEU A 342 -4.58 0.78 -23.40
C LEU A 342 -4.24 -0.08 -22.18
N THR A 343 -3.06 -0.70 -22.15
CA THR A 343 -2.70 -1.69 -21.12
C THR A 343 -2.02 -1.06 -19.91
N ALA A 344 -1.96 -1.83 -18.82
CA ALA A 344 -1.18 -1.56 -17.62
C ALA A 344 0.33 -1.40 -17.87
N LYS A 345 0.84 -1.87 -19.01
CA LYS A 345 2.29 -2.02 -19.24
C LYS A 345 3.00 -0.66 -19.27
N VAL A 346 4.21 -0.60 -18.73
CA VAL A 346 5.07 0.59 -18.80
C VAL A 346 6.42 0.23 -19.40
N ASN A 347 6.91 1.02 -20.36
CA ASN A 347 8.17 0.76 -21.03
C ASN A 347 9.29 1.68 -20.54
N PRO A 348 10.25 1.18 -19.73
CA PRO A 348 11.28 2.02 -19.13
C PRO A 348 12.27 2.61 -20.14
N LEU A 349 12.46 1.96 -21.29
CA LEU A 349 13.45 2.39 -22.29
C LEU A 349 12.90 3.39 -23.32
N ARG A 350 11.64 3.80 -23.20
CA ARG A 350 11.00 4.80 -24.09
C ARG A 350 10.54 6.01 -23.28
N THR A 351 11.47 6.78 -22.75
CA THR A 351 11.23 7.78 -21.71
C THR A 351 10.41 9.01 -22.14
N GLU A 352 10.44 9.37 -23.43
CA GLU A 352 10.02 10.70 -23.89
C GLU A 352 8.50 10.85 -24.13
N PHE A 353 7.78 9.74 -24.33
CA PHE A 353 6.36 9.76 -24.74
C PHE A 353 5.46 8.80 -23.95
N THR A 354 5.97 8.19 -22.89
CA THR A 354 5.29 7.08 -22.22
C THR A 354 4.95 7.37 -20.77
N SER A 355 4.20 6.47 -20.14
CA SER A 355 3.88 6.55 -18.73
C SER A 355 5.06 6.33 -17.79
N TRP A 356 6.24 5.97 -18.33
CA TRP A 356 7.47 5.83 -17.55
C TRP A 356 7.87 7.11 -16.81
N VAL A 357 7.64 8.29 -17.38
CA VAL A 357 7.97 9.56 -16.69
C VAL A 357 7.24 9.69 -15.35
N ALA A 358 5.96 9.33 -15.31
CA ALA A 358 5.15 9.38 -14.09
C ALA A 358 5.58 8.30 -13.09
N LEU A 359 5.85 7.08 -13.57
CA LEU A 359 6.32 5.98 -12.73
C LEU A 359 7.71 6.30 -12.13
N LYS A 360 8.64 6.82 -12.94
CA LYS A 360 9.98 7.23 -12.52
C LYS A 360 9.94 8.32 -11.45
N ASP A 361 9.06 9.31 -11.59
CA ASP A 361 8.87 10.36 -10.60
C ASP A 361 8.43 9.79 -9.24
N VAL A 362 7.39 8.93 -9.20
CA VAL A 362 6.96 8.32 -7.93
C VAL A 362 7.98 7.32 -7.36
N LEU A 363 8.77 6.62 -8.19
CA LEU A 363 9.90 5.79 -7.76
C LEU A 363 10.99 6.64 -7.09
N GLN A 364 11.37 7.77 -7.69
CA GLN A 364 12.36 8.67 -7.11
C GLN A 364 11.90 9.24 -5.77
N ARG A 365 10.61 9.58 -5.64
CA ARG A 365 10.02 10.03 -4.37
C ARG A 365 10.01 8.92 -3.31
N SER A 366 9.75 7.68 -3.70
CA SER A 366 9.76 6.54 -2.77
C SER A 366 11.11 6.35 -2.08
N TYR A 367 12.20 6.67 -2.78
CA TYR A 367 13.59 6.52 -2.31
C TYR A 367 13.92 7.37 -1.07
N VAL A 368 13.19 8.47 -0.87
CA VAL A 368 13.35 9.38 0.28
C VAL A 368 12.11 9.38 1.19
N SER A 369 11.10 8.57 0.88
CA SER A 369 9.85 8.52 1.64
C SER A 369 10.02 7.74 2.93
N ARG A 370 9.21 8.07 3.93
CA ARG A 370 9.18 7.35 5.21
C ARG A 370 8.30 6.11 5.12
N SER A 371 8.63 5.05 5.86
CA SER A 371 7.82 3.85 5.96
C SER A 371 7.23 3.66 7.36
N ASN A 372 6.05 3.04 7.41
CA ASN A 372 5.46 2.55 8.66
C ASN A 372 6.16 1.32 9.23
N PHE A 373 7.07 0.72 8.47
CA PHE A 373 7.71 -0.55 8.77
C PHE A 373 9.23 -0.45 8.66
N ASP A 374 9.94 -1.14 9.54
CA ASP A 374 11.40 -1.23 9.48
C ASP A 374 11.83 -2.36 8.55
N TRP A 375 12.35 -2.00 7.38
CA TRP A 375 12.82 -2.95 6.37
C TRP A 375 14.31 -3.27 6.47
N THR A 376 15.05 -2.65 7.41
CA THR A 376 16.53 -2.69 7.43
C THR A 376 17.11 -4.11 7.47
N LYS A 377 16.38 -5.06 8.07
CA LYS A 377 16.73 -6.49 8.07
C LYS A 377 16.87 -7.07 6.65
N TYR A 378 15.96 -6.73 5.75
CA TYR A 378 15.86 -7.34 4.41
C TYR A 378 16.37 -6.42 3.31
N LEU A 379 16.22 -5.11 3.49
CA LEU A 379 16.62 -4.07 2.55
C LEU A 379 17.20 -2.87 3.32
N PRO A 380 18.54 -2.72 3.34
CA PRO A 380 19.18 -1.60 4.01
C PRO A 380 18.72 -0.24 3.46
N ALA A 381 18.78 0.79 4.30
CA ALA A 381 18.53 2.16 3.89
C ALA A 381 19.48 2.56 2.75
N PRO A 382 19.01 3.39 1.80
CA PRO A 382 19.88 3.92 0.76
C PRO A 382 20.98 4.80 1.37
N PRO A 383 22.27 4.58 1.06
CA PRO A 383 23.38 5.25 1.73
C PRO A 383 23.48 6.75 1.41
N ASP A 384 22.92 7.19 0.28
CA ASP A 384 22.98 8.55 -0.26
C ASP A 384 21.68 9.35 -0.05
N ALA A 385 20.68 8.80 0.64
CA ALA A 385 19.38 9.45 0.79
C ALA A 385 18.98 9.71 2.24
N ALA A 386 18.90 11.01 2.57
CA ALA A 386 18.19 11.47 3.75
C ALA A 386 16.68 11.29 3.57
N LEU A 387 15.98 11.00 4.67
CA LEU A 387 14.52 11.00 4.67
C LEU A 387 14.01 12.40 4.34
N SER A 388 12.95 12.44 3.54
CA SER A 388 12.29 13.69 3.18
C SER A 388 11.72 14.37 4.43
N ASN A 389 11.95 15.67 4.52
CA ASN A 389 11.30 16.57 5.48
C ASN A 389 9.99 17.16 4.92
N ILE A 390 9.56 16.73 3.73
CA ILE A 390 8.31 17.20 3.14
C ILE A 390 7.17 16.68 4.02
N THR A 391 6.48 17.63 4.64
CA THR A 391 5.30 17.37 5.45
C THR A 391 4.00 17.55 4.68
N SER A 392 4.05 18.10 3.46
CA SER A 392 2.86 18.38 2.65
C SER A 392 2.57 17.31 1.59
N VAL A 393 1.30 17.20 1.19
CA VAL A 393 0.90 16.38 0.05
C VAL A 393 1.47 16.99 -1.23
N THR A 394 2.18 16.17 -2.02
CA THR A 394 2.66 16.61 -3.33
C THR A 394 1.50 16.59 -4.32
N LEU A 395 1.30 17.71 -5.02
CA LEU A 395 0.37 17.79 -6.15
C LEU A 395 0.79 16.88 -7.30
N ASN A 396 -0.20 16.37 -8.03
CA ASN A 396 0.04 15.56 -9.21
C ASN A 396 0.36 16.45 -10.43
N PRO A 397 1.60 16.42 -10.95
CA PRO A 397 1.99 17.27 -12.08
C PRO A 397 1.51 16.72 -13.42
N TYR A 398 0.85 15.56 -13.43
CA TYR A 398 0.36 14.88 -14.64
C TYR A 398 -1.15 15.01 -14.83
N ILE A 399 -1.81 15.85 -14.02
CA ILE A 399 -3.22 16.19 -14.26
C ILE A 399 -3.32 16.98 -15.57
N LEU A 400 -4.30 16.61 -16.37
CA LEU A 400 -4.51 17.22 -17.68
C LEU A 400 -5.12 18.61 -17.54
N GLU A 401 -4.72 19.51 -18.44
CA GLU A 401 -5.27 20.88 -18.49
C GLU A 401 -6.79 20.90 -18.70
N GLN A 402 -7.35 19.89 -19.38
CA GLN A 402 -8.79 19.76 -19.61
C GLN A 402 -9.53 19.09 -18.46
N SER A 403 -8.85 18.76 -17.36
CA SER A 403 -9.51 18.18 -16.18
C SER A 403 -10.50 19.19 -15.60
N ASP A 404 -11.71 18.73 -15.24
CA ASP A 404 -12.71 19.54 -14.53
C ASP A 404 -12.18 20.04 -13.17
N CYS A 405 -11.08 19.45 -12.70
CA CYS A 405 -10.39 19.83 -11.49
C CYS A 405 -8.91 19.43 -11.45
N THR A 406 -8.08 20.35 -10.97
CA THR A 406 -6.63 20.17 -10.81
C THR A 406 -6.22 19.88 -9.36
N PHE A 407 -6.92 20.39 -8.35
CA PHE A 407 -6.61 20.13 -6.93
C PHE A 407 -7.83 20.32 -6.02
N GLY A 408 -7.81 19.67 -4.85
CA GLY A 408 -8.82 19.84 -3.81
C GLY A 408 -10.20 19.26 -4.14
N CYS A 409 -10.31 18.47 -5.20
CA CYS A 409 -11.56 17.82 -5.57
C CYS A 409 -11.80 16.51 -4.84
N LYS A 410 -13.04 16.05 -4.92
CA LYS A 410 -13.47 14.82 -4.25
C LYS A 410 -12.53 13.67 -4.64
N GLY A 411 -11.98 13.00 -3.63
CA GLY A 411 -11.01 11.92 -3.76
C GLY A 411 -9.55 12.33 -3.81
N HIS A 412 -9.21 13.60 -4.02
CA HIS A 412 -7.82 14.06 -4.03
C HIS A 412 -7.23 13.99 -2.62
N LEU A 413 -5.92 13.77 -2.53
CA LEU A 413 -5.20 13.88 -1.26
C LEU A 413 -5.21 15.33 -0.76
N CYS A 414 -5.27 15.47 0.56
CA CYS A 414 -5.20 16.76 1.25
C CYS A 414 -4.42 16.60 2.56
N ASP A 415 -3.84 17.69 3.04
CA ASP A 415 -3.04 17.73 4.27
C ASP A 415 -3.45 18.86 5.22
N ALA A 416 -4.44 19.65 4.82
CA ALA A 416 -5.01 20.76 5.57
C ALA A 416 -6.50 20.92 5.21
N PRO A 417 -7.32 21.51 6.11
CA PRO A 417 -8.75 21.74 5.88
C PRO A 417 -9.07 22.53 4.60
N ASP A 418 -8.20 23.48 4.27
CA ASP A 418 -8.28 24.36 3.09
C ASP A 418 -7.64 23.75 1.83
N GLY A 419 -7.09 22.53 1.92
CA GLY A 419 -6.62 21.75 0.79
C GLY A 419 -7.73 21.15 -0.07
N CYS A 420 -9.00 21.39 0.27
CA CYS A 420 -10.17 20.91 -0.45
C CYS A 420 -11.10 22.05 -0.86
N SER A 421 -11.93 21.80 -1.88
CA SER A 421 -13.04 22.69 -2.26
C SER A 421 -13.90 23.03 -1.04
N PRO A 422 -14.45 24.26 -0.91
CA PRO A 422 -15.22 24.67 0.28
C PRO A 422 -16.43 23.79 0.63
N THR A 423 -16.98 23.09 -0.36
CA THR A 423 -18.09 22.14 -0.18
C THR A 423 -17.66 20.77 0.34
N LEU A 424 -16.36 20.49 0.30
CA LEU A 424 -15.71 19.27 0.73
C LEU A 424 -15.00 19.49 2.07
N LEU A 425 -14.68 18.38 2.73
CA LEU A 425 -13.92 18.30 3.95
C LEU A 425 -12.63 17.53 3.68
N CYS A 426 -11.49 18.08 4.07
CA CYS A 426 -10.28 17.27 4.18
C CYS A 426 -10.44 16.33 5.37
N LYS A 427 -10.73 15.07 5.09
CA LYS A 427 -10.89 14.03 6.12
C LYS A 427 -9.97 12.88 5.80
N ASN A 428 -9.20 12.44 6.79
CA ASN A 428 -8.26 11.32 6.64
C ASN A 428 -7.23 11.51 5.51
N SER A 429 -6.84 12.76 5.25
CA SER A 429 -6.01 13.18 4.12
C SER A 429 -6.64 12.95 2.73
N ILE A 430 -7.97 12.89 2.64
CA ILE A 430 -8.71 12.82 1.38
C ILE A 430 -9.80 13.90 1.39
N CYS A 431 -10.01 14.58 0.26
CA CYS A 431 -11.15 15.47 0.10
C CYS A 431 -12.44 14.66 -0.08
N GLN A 432 -13.34 14.75 0.90
CA GLN A 432 -14.58 13.97 0.95
C GLN A 432 -15.80 14.88 1.08
N PRO A 433 -16.97 14.48 0.56
CA PRO A 433 -18.19 15.24 0.76
C PRO A 433 -18.57 15.25 2.25
N ASN A 434 -19.11 16.37 2.71
CA ASN A 434 -19.62 16.49 4.07
C ASN A 434 -20.80 15.52 4.29
N PRO A 435 -20.76 14.64 5.31
CA PRO A 435 -21.93 13.90 5.75
C PRO A 435 -23.11 14.84 6.03
N GLU A 436 -24.35 14.36 5.88
CA GLU A 436 -25.52 15.19 6.17
C GLU A 436 -25.50 15.72 7.62
N THR A 437 -25.04 14.91 8.56
CA THR A 437 -24.90 15.20 9.99
C THR A 437 -23.69 16.06 10.35
N GLN A 438 -22.79 16.36 9.40
CA GLN A 438 -21.57 17.08 9.70
C GLN A 438 -21.87 18.53 10.11
N PRO A 439 -21.54 18.94 11.36
CA PRO A 439 -21.76 20.31 11.82
C PRO A 439 -20.79 21.27 11.13
N GLY A 440 -21.19 22.55 11.10
CA GLY A 440 -20.34 23.64 10.63
C GLY A 440 -20.01 23.66 9.13
N LYS A 441 -20.67 22.80 8.33
CA LYS A 441 -20.54 22.77 6.87
C LYS A 441 -21.06 24.07 6.21
N LEU A 442 -20.75 24.25 4.93
CA LEU A 442 -21.20 25.42 4.16
C LEU A 442 -22.74 25.59 4.25
N GLY A 443 -23.18 26.82 4.54
CA GLY A 443 -24.59 27.17 4.75
C GLY A 443 -25.15 26.83 6.14
N ALA A 444 -24.40 26.12 7.00
CA ALA A 444 -24.84 25.85 8.37
C ALA A 444 -24.96 27.14 9.20
N ARG A 445 -25.86 27.17 10.18
CA ARG A 445 -25.94 28.30 11.12
C ARG A 445 -24.69 28.31 12.00
N CYS A 446 -24.16 29.50 12.26
CA CYS A 446 -22.98 29.68 13.09
C CYS A 446 -23.16 30.79 14.12
N ASN A 447 -22.55 30.59 15.29
CA ASN A 447 -22.51 31.54 16.40
C ASN A 447 -21.35 31.15 17.36
N SER A 448 -21.29 31.73 18.56
CA SER A 448 -20.23 31.42 19.53
C SER A 448 -20.23 29.98 20.04
N LYS A 449 -21.32 29.21 19.84
CA LYS A 449 -21.47 27.81 20.25
C LYS A 449 -21.49 26.84 19.06
N GLN A 450 -21.90 27.31 17.88
CA GLN A 450 -21.93 26.54 16.63
C GLN A 450 -20.85 27.07 15.71
N LEU A 451 -19.70 26.40 15.72
CA LEU A 451 -18.55 26.79 14.93
C LEU A 451 -18.65 26.26 13.50
N CYS A 452 -18.05 26.99 12.57
CA CYS A 452 -17.85 26.51 11.21
C CYS A 452 -16.64 25.58 11.14
N GLN A 453 -16.57 24.77 10.09
CA GLN A 453 -15.34 24.05 9.73
C GLN A 453 -14.17 25.01 9.55
N GLU A 454 -12.96 24.52 9.77
CA GLU A 454 -11.77 25.38 9.86
C GLU A 454 -11.48 26.18 8.58
N HIS A 455 -11.87 25.65 7.43
CA HIS A 455 -11.72 26.31 6.13
C HIS A 455 -12.88 27.26 5.77
N LEU A 456 -13.88 27.40 6.65
CA LEU A 456 -15.07 28.24 6.44
C LEU A 456 -15.12 29.39 7.45
N ARG A 457 -15.84 30.45 7.09
CA ARG A 457 -15.99 31.65 7.93
C ARG A 457 -17.44 31.82 8.38
N CYS A 458 -17.63 32.09 9.67
CA CYS A 458 -18.93 32.53 10.18
C CYS A 458 -19.19 33.99 9.79
N SER A 459 -20.19 34.21 8.93
CA SER A 459 -20.60 35.53 8.44
C SER A 459 -22.12 35.62 8.38
N ALA A 460 -22.68 36.71 8.89
CA ALA A 460 -24.13 36.91 9.01
C ALA A 460 -24.88 35.72 9.67
N GLY A 461 -24.25 35.05 10.64
CA GLY A 461 -24.84 33.91 11.34
C GLY A 461 -24.88 32.60 10.52
N THR A 462 -24.18 32.56 9.39
CA THR A 462 -24.05 31.38 8.53
C THR A 462 -22.59 31.06 8.21
N CYS A 463 -22.24 29.79 8.08
CA CYS A 463 -20.95 29.35 7.58
C CYS A 463 -20.89 29.62 6.08
N GLN A 464 -19.98 30.48 5.68
CA GLN A 464 -19.76 30.90 4.30
C GLN A 464 -18.35 30.54 3.87
N GLU A 465 -18.15 30.46 2.56
CA GLU A 465 -16.82 30.33 1.98
C GLU A 465 -15.95 31.51 2.43
N CYS A 466 -14.64 31.28 2.55
CA CYS A 466 -13.74 32.36 2.90
C CYS A 466 -13.67 33.42 1.79
N SER A 467 -13.68 34.69 2.17
CA SER A 467 -13.41 35.81 1.26
C SER A 467 -11.92 35.92 0.97
N ALA A 468 -11.54 36.02 -0.30
CA ALA A 468 -10.18 36.33 -0.75
C ALA A 468 -9.55 37.46 0.07
N ARG A 469 -8.34 37.24 0.62
CA ARG A 469 -7.52 38.38 1.04
C ARG A 469 -7.04 39.07 -0.23
N PRO A 470 -7.13 40.41 -0.35
CA PRO A 470 -6.30 41.13 -1.29
C PRO A 470 -4.85 40.73 -1.00
N SER A 471 -4.10 40.30 -2.02
CA SER A 471 -2.67 40.08 -1.87
C SER A 471 -2.06 41.34 -1.27
N ILE A 472 -1.45 41.23 -0.09
CA ILE A 472 -0.70 42.34 0.49
C ILE A 472 0.46 42.57 -0.48
N PRO A 473 0.50 43.69 -1.23
CA PRO A 473 1.66 43.96 -2.07
C PRO A 473 2.85 44.04 -1.13
N ARG A 474 3.88 43.22 -1.36
CA ARG A 474 5.12 43.34 -0.62
C ARG A 474 5.59 44.78 -0.81
N GLN A 475 5.61 45.60 0.23
CA GLN A 475 6.14 46.95 0.13
C GLN A 475 7.61 46.81 -0.29
N THR A 476 7.90 47.15 -1.54
CA THR A 476 9.26 47.23 -2.03
C THR A 476 9.91 48.44 -1.34
N ASN A 477 10.58 48.20 -0.22
CA ASN A 477 11.34 49.24 0.50
C ASN A 477 12.57 49.75 -0.29
N ARG A 478 12.74 49.33 -1.55
CA ARG A 478 13.76 49.86 -2.46
C ARG A 478 13.10 50.74 -3.52
N LYS A 479 13.20 52.06 -3.36
CA LYS A 479 13.00 53.01 -4.46
C LYS A 479 14.00 52.69 -5.57
N TRP A 480 13.51 52.26 -6.72
CA TRP A 480 14.30 52.18 -7.94
C TRP A 480 14.80 53.59 -8.30
N THR A 481 16.11 53.75 -8.50
CA THR A 481 16.76 55.04 -8.82
C THR A 481 17.31 55.10 -10.26
N GLY A 482 16.92 54.15 -11.12
CA GLY A 482 17.38 54.11 -12.52
C GLY A 482 16.58 55.05 -13.44
N PRO A 483 17.17 55.53 -14.56
CA PRO A 483 16.53 56.44 -15.52
C PRO A 483 15.49 55.78 -16.47
N GLY A 484 15.05 54.56 -16.16
CA GLY A 484 14.07 53.81 -16.94
C GLY A 484 12.97 53.20 -16.07
N PRO A 485 11.88 52.69 -16.67
CA PRO A 485 10.82 52.01 -15.93
C PRO A 485 11.41 50.92 -15.05
N ALA A 486 10.90 50.80 -13.82
CA ALA A 486 11.37 49.78 -12.88
C ALA A 486 11.29 48.41 -13.55
N PRO A 487 12.33 47.57 -13.47
CA PRO A 487 12.26 46.19 -13.96
C PRO A 487 11.06 45.52 -13.31
N GLU A 488 10.25 44.83 -14.11
CA GLU A 488 9.13 44.03 -13.61
C GLU A 488 9.71 43.00 -12.62
N ASP A 489 9.37 43.14 -11.34
CA ASP A 489 9.90 42.28 -10.30
C ASP A 489 9.28 40.89 -10.45
N THR A 490 9.99 39.98 -11.11
CA THR A 490 9.56 38.59 -11.32
C THR A 490 9.42 37.81 -10.01
N SER A 491 9.87 38.36 -8.87
CA SER A 491 9.66 37.77 -7.54
C SER A 491 8.24 37.99 -6.99
N LEU A 492 7.40 38.80 -7.65
CA LEU A 492 5.95 38.90 -7.41
C LEU A 492 5.16 37.75 -8.06
N ARG A 493 5.80 36.79 -8.73
CA ARG A 493 5.14 35.55 -9.11
C ARG A 493 4.81 34.77 -7.84
N THR A 494 3.53 34.73 -7.50
CA THR A 494 2.99 33.67 -6.64
C THR A 494 3.46 32.34 -7.20
N SER A 495 4.27 31.62 -6.43
CA SER A 495 4.61 30.23 -6.77
C SER A 495 3.40 29.39 -6.42
N ALA A 496 2.84 28.68 -7.40
CA ALA A 496 2.08 27.48 -7.08
C ALA A 496 2.97 26.60 -6.17
N ASN A 497 2.41 26.03 -5.10
CA ASN A 497 3.13 25.19 -4.12
C ASN A 497 4.02 25.90 -3.09
N ASP A 498 3.78 27.18 -2.76
CA ASP A 498 4.41 27.76 -1.55
C ASP A 498 3.64 27.28 -0.30
N PRO A 499 4.24 26.50 0.63
CA PRO A 499 3.59 26.07 1.87
C PRO A 499 3.26 27.24 2.82
N THR A 500 3.75 28.45 2.53
CA THR A 500 3.40 29.71 3.19
C THR A 500 2.48 30.60 2.34
N GLY A 501 2.12 30.15 1.13
CA GLY A 501 1.27 30.85 0.16
C GLY A 501 -0.09 30.19 -0.04
N THR A 502 -1.13 30.88 0.44
CA THR A 502 -2.51 31.00 -0.09
C THR A 502 -3.22 29.78 -0.69
N CYS A 503 -4.36 29.42 -0.11
CA CYS A 503 -5.32 28.40 -0.59
C CYS A 503 -5.86 28.71 -1.99
N TYR A 504 -5.47 27.96 -3.02
CA TYR A 504 -6.05 28.12 -4.37
C TYR A 504 -7.29 27.24 -4.53
N PRO A 505 -8.48 27.80 -4.78
CA PRO A 505 -9.57 27.08 -5.42
C PRO A 505 -9.42 27.16 -6.94
N ASP A 506 -9.36 25.98 -7.56
CA ASP A 506 -9.17 25.80 -8.98
C ASP A 506 -10.47 26.04 -9.75
N SER A 507 -10.74 27.31 -10.06
CA SER A 507 -11.45 27.59 -11.30
C SER A 507 -10.43 27.85 -12.40
N MET A 508 -10.64 27.29 -13.60
CA MET A 508 -9.83 27.60 -14.80
C MET A 508 -9.68 29.10 -15.04
N ALA A 509 -10.68 29.90 -14.65
CA ALA A 509 -10.61 31.36 -14.72
C ALA A 509 -9.54 31.92 -13.77
N THR A 510 -9.30 31.32 -12.61
CA THR A 510 -8.34 31.82 -11.60
C THR A 510 -6.88 31.50 -11.95
N LEU A 511 -6.61 30.33 -12.57
CA LEU A 511 -5.26 29.92 -12.98
C LEU A 511 -4.72 30.72 -14.17
N PHE A 512 -5.60 31.21 -15.04
CA PHE A 512 -5.24 31.97 -16.25
C PHE A 512 -5.65 33.45 -16.24
N ALA A 513 -6.38 33.93 -15.22
CA ALA A 513 -6.67 35.35 -15.08
C ALA A 513 -5.44 36.12 -14.56
N ARG A 514 -4.85 36.94 -15.43
CA ARG A 514 -4.07 38.09 -14.98
C ARG A 514 -5.00 39.05 -14.21
N SER A 515 -4.83 39.11 -12.89
CA SER A 515 -5.32 40.17 -11.99
C SER A 515 -6.73 40.07 -11.37
N THR A 516 -7.17 38.90 -10.90
CA THR A 516 -8.26 38.86 -9.91
C THR A 516 -7.79 38.23 -8.60
N SER A 517 -8.09 38.92 -7.50
CA SER A 517 -7.72 38.59 -6.12
C SER A 517 -7.82 37.09 -5.80
N LEU A 518 -6.69 36.52 -5.40
CA LEU A 518 -6.55 35.13 -4.98
C LEU A 518 -7.44 34.87 -3.75
N LEU A 519 -8.24 33.79 -3.82
CA LEU A 519 -8.95 33.30 -2.65
C LEU A 519 -7.90 32.85 -1.63
N ILE A 520 -8.05 33.28 -0.38
CA ILE A 520 -7.15 32.95 0.72
C ILE A 520 -8.09 32.63 1.85
N CYS A 521 -8.27 31.34 2.16
CA CYS A 521 -8.87 31.00 3.44
C CYS A 521 -7.96 31.57 4.54
N LEU A 522 -8.58 32.12 5.59
CA LEU A 522 -7.81 32.52 6.76
C LEU A 522 -6.98 31.31 7.19
N SER A 523 -5.66 31.47 7.32
CA SER A 523 -4.84 30.42 7.92
C SER A 523 -5.52 29.97 9.20
N PRO A 524 -5.66 28.65 9.43
CA PRO A 524 -6.26 28.15 10.65
C PRO A 524 -5.63 28.86 11.84
N SER A 525 -6.44 29.19 12.85
CA SER A 525 -5.90 29.75 14.08
C SER A 525 -4.73 28.90 14.55
N THR A 526 -3.65 29.50 15.05
CA THR A 526 -2.54 28.76 15.65
C THR A 526 -2.67 28.81 17.17
N PRO A 527 -2.92 27.68 17.87
CA PRO A 527 -3.10 26.32 17.34
C PRO A 527 -4.47 26.09 16.67
N PRO A 528 -4.59 25.11 15.73
CA PRO A 528 -5.85 24.78 15.07
C PRO A 528 -6.92 24.47 16.12
N ARG A 529 -8.17 24.90 15.87
CA ARG A 529 -9.27 24.69 16.82
C ARG A 529 -9.89 23.29 16.70
N GLY A 530 -9.63 22.61 15.60
CA GLY A 530 -10.29 21.37 15.19
C GLY A 530 -11.60 21.63 14.47
N ASN A 531 -11.97 20.72 13.56
CA ASN A 531 -13.30 20.75 12.94
C ASN A 531 -14.40 20.51 13.98
N PRO A 532 -15.58 21.16 13.84
CA PRO A 532 -16.70 20.90 14.72
C PRO A 532 -17.19 19.45 14.55
N CYS A 533 -17.67 18.86 15.64
CA CYS A 533 -18.13 17.47 15.67
C CYS A 533 -19.29 17.27 16.65
N GLU A 534 -19.99 16.15 16.48
CA GLU A 534 -21.02 15.68 17.42
C GLU A 534 -20.75 14.24 17.81
N THR A 535 -20.23 13.45 16.87
CA THR A 535 -19.76 12.08 17.07
C THR A 535 -18.30 11.96 16.62
N ALA A 536 -17.63 10.87 17.02
CA ALA A 536 -16.28 10.56 16.55
C ALA A 536 -16.22 10.34 15.03
N GLU A 537 -17.34 10.01 14.37
CA GLU A 537 -17.41 9.83 12.92
C GLU A 537 -17.20 11.13 12.16
N HIS A 538 -17.38 12.30 12.78
CA HIS A 538 -17.11 13.60 12.15
C HIS A 538 -15.63 13.96 12.12
N CYS A 539 -14.77 13.21 12.82
CA CYS A 539 -13.35 13.49 12.97
C CYS A 539 -12.48 12.57 12.12
N ASP A 540 -11.21 12.97 11.96
CA ASP A 540 -10.16 12.13 11.38
C ASP A 540 -9.85 10.89 12.23
N ALA A 541 -9.16 9.95 11.61
CA ALA A 541 -8.66 8.70 12.19
C ALA A 541 -8.01 8.82 13.56
N ASP A 542 -7.20 9.86 13.66
CA ASP A 542 -6.34 10.21 14.77
C ASP A 542 -6.96 11.30 15.63
N HIS A 543 -8.26 11.59 15.48
CA HIS A 543 -8.99 12.58 16.25
C HIS A 543 -10.25 11.96 16.87
N PHE A 544 -10.67 12.50 18.02
CA PHE A 544 -11.94 12.16 18.64
C PHE A 544 -12.75 13.42 18.94
N CYS A 545 -14.06 13.26 19.04
CA CYS A 545 -14.93 14.39 19.35
C CYS A 545 -14.89 14.71 20.85
N SER A 546 -14.45 15.91 21.20
CA SER A 546 -14.42 16.41 22.57
C SER A 546 -15.01 17.81 22.62
N TRP A 547 -16.07 17.98 23.43
CA TRP A 547 -16.74 19.29 23.60
C TRP A 547 -17.15 19.96 22.28
N GLY A 548 -17.56 19.16 21.30
CA GLY A 548 -18.02 19.65 20.00
C GLY A 548 -16.90 19.96 19.00
N LEU A 549 -15.64 19.61 19.31
CA LEU A 549 -14.49 19.80 18.42
C LEU A 549 -13.67 18.51 18.28
N CYS A 550 -13.13 18.30 17.09
CA CYS A 550 -12.21 17.21 16.82
C CYS A 550 -10.86 17.50 17.46
N VAL A 551 -10.47 16.68 18.43
CA VAL A 551 -9.22 16.80 19.18
C VAL A 551 -8.30 15.64 18.84
N LYS A 552 -7.05 15.95 18.53
CA LYS A 552 -6.02 14.95 18.19
C LYS A 552 -5.82 13.99 19.35
N CYS A 553 -5.71 12.71 19.02
CA CYS A 553 -5.42 11.64 19.95
C CYS A 553 -3.99 11.76 20.49
N SER A 554 -3.87 11.65 21.81
CA SER A 554 -2.59 11.48 22.51
C SER A 554 -2.30 9.99 22.73
N SER A 555 -1.06 9.67 23.14
CA SER A 555 -0.67 8.31 23.52
C SER A 555 -1.43 7.75 24.73
N ALA A 556 -2.05 8.63 25.54
CA ALA A 556 -2.89 8.23 26.68
C ALA A 556 -4.33 7.89 26.25
N ASP A 557 -4.72 8.23 25.02
CA ASP A 557 -6.06 8.02 24.52
C ASP A 557 -6.23 6.62 23.93
N ALA A 558 -7.34 5.95 24.27
CA ALA A 558 -7.75 4.72 23.62
C ALA A 558 -8.38 5.02 22.25
N CYS A 559 -7.55 5.53 21.34
CA CYS A 559 -7.90 5.84 19.96
C CYS A 559 -7.58 4.68 19.01
N LEU A 560 -7.85 4.88 17.73
CA LEU A 560 -7.72 3.89 16.66
C LEU A 560 -6.38 3.11 16.73
N GLY A 561 -6.46 1.77 16.71
CA GLY A 561 -5.31 0.87 16.86
C GLY A 561 -4.81 0.64 18.30
N ALA A 562 -5.24 1.42 19.29
CA ALA A 562 -4.89 1.22 20.69
C ALA A 562 -5.44 -0.12 21.22
N LYS A 563 -4.78 -0.70 22.23
CA LYS A 563 -5.28 -1.90 22.91
C LYS A 563 -6.55 -1.53 23.68
N CYS A 564 -7.60 -2.31 23.50
CA CYS A 564 -8.85 -2.16 24.23
C CYS A 564 -9.32 -3.52 24.76
N ARG A 565 -10.12 -3.49 25.83
CA ARG A 565 -10.85 -4.67 26.30
C ARG A 565 -12.17 -4.73 25.56
N ALA A 566 -12.64 -5.94 25.21
CA ALA A 566 -13.83 -6.16 24.38
C ALA A 566 -15.13 -5.50 24.90
N SER A 567 -15.14 -5.04 26.16
CA SER A 567 -16.25 -4.34 26.81
C SER A 567 -16.12 -2.81 26.86
N HIS A 568 -15.03 -2.22 26.36
CA HIS A 568 -14.78 -0.77 26.44
C HIS A 568 -15.02 -0.07 25.09
N ALA A 569 -15.69 1.09 25.16
CA ALA A 569 -15.74 2.07 24.08
C ALA A 569 -14.35 2.70 23.91
N CYS A 570 -13.93 2.86 22.66
CA CYS A 570 -12.75 3.63 22.28
C CYS A 570 -13.15 5.08 22.04
N LYS A 571 -12.23 6.03 22.19
CA LYS A 571 -12.55 7.44 21.94
C LYS A 571 -12.92 7.70 20.47
N THR A 572 -12.32 6.93 19.56
CA THR A 572 -12.57 6.99 18.11
C THR A 572 -13.62 5.98 17.63
N GLY A 573 -14.17 5.13 18.51
CA GLY A 573 -15.18 4.15 18.12
C GLY A 573 -15.29 2.94 19.05
N VAL A 574 -15.12 1.73 18.51
CA VAL A 574 -15.40 0.47 19.22
C VAL A 574 -14.20 -0.47 19.25
N CYS A 575 -14.14 -1.33 20.26
CA CYS A 575 -13.15 -2.39 20.31
C CYS A 575 -13.51 -3.52 19.34
N ASN A 576 -12.64 -3.82 18.37
CA ASN A 576 -12.84 -4.94 17.46
C ASN A 576 -12.51 -6.29 18.10
N GLU A 577 -12.77 -7.38 17.38
CA GLU A 577 -12.56 -8.76 17.85
C GLU A 577 -11.09 -9.08 18.18
N TYR A 578 -10.15 -8.30 17.65
CA TYR A 578 -8.73 -8.44 17.92
C TYR A 578 -8.29 -7.73 19.21
N GLY A 579 -9.19 -7.03 19.91
CA GLY A 579 -8.89 -6.25 21.10
C GLY A 579 -8.20 -4.92 20.76
N ARG A 580 -8.52 -4.35 19.60
CA ARG A 580 -7.98 -3.08 19.12
C ARG A 580 -9.10 -2.09 18.81
N CYS A 581 -8.86 -0.82 19.09
CA CYS A 581 -9.82 0.24 18.78
C CYS A 581 -9.97 0.39 17.27
N ASP A 582 -11.20 0.52 16.83
CA ASP A 582 -11.65 0.55 15.44
C ASP A 582 -12.75 1.61 15.26
N TYR A 583 -13.02 2.01 14.03
CA TYR A 583 -14.03 3.03 13.72
C TYR A 583 -15.45 2.54 13.97
N VAL A 584 -16.33 3.51 14.26
CA VAL A 584 -17.78 3.30 14.21
C VAL A 584 -18.20 3.12 12.74
N GLY A 585 -19.07 2.15 12.46
CA GLY A 585 -19.71 2.02 11.14
C GLY A 585 -19.11 1.00 10.17
N ARG A 586 -17.88 0.48 10.35
CA ARG A 586 -17.45 -0.69 9.57
C ARG A 586 -18.26 -1.91 10.02
N LYS A 587 -18.98 -2.54 9.07
CA LYS A 587 -19.72 -3.78 9.33
C LYS A 587 -18.74 -4.75 10.01
N LYS A 588 -19.16 -5.36 11.13
CA LYS A 588 -18.47 -6.53 11.67
C LYS A 588 -18.50 -7.60 10.59
N VAL A 589 -17.43 -7.71 9.81
CA VAL A 589 -17.23 -8.84 8.91
C VAL A 589 -16.88 -10.00 9.82
N PHE A 590 -17.89 -10.75 10.21
CA PHE A 590 -17.67 -12.01 10.92
C PHE A 590 -17.09 -12.99 9.90
N SER A 591 -15.77 -13.13 9.85
CA SER A 591 -15.09 -14.14 9.05
C SER A 591 -14.55 -15.25 9.95
N GLY A 592 -14.92 -16.50 9.63
CA GLY A 592 -14.43 -17.70 10.30
C GLY A 592 -15.51 -18.79 10.44
N PRO A 593 -15.13 -20.07 10.62
CA PRO A 593 -16.06 -21.19 10.73
C PRO A 593 -16.82 -21.13 12.08
N GLY A 594 -17.84 -20.28 12.16
CA GLY A 594 -18.55 -19.96 13.40
C GLY A 594 -19.21 -18.57 13.41
N ALA A 595 -19.03 -17.78 12.35
CA ALA A 595 -19.62 -16.44 12.20
C ALA A 595 -21.16 -16.38 12.25
N ARG A 596 -21.85 -17.51 12.01
CA ARG A 596 -23.31 -17.66 12.23
C ARG A 596 -23.67 -18.48 13.48
N GLY A 597 -22.71 -18.75 14.36
CA GLY A 597 -22.86 -19.53 15.58
C GLY A 597 -23.51 -18.77 16.74
N LYS A 598 -24.59 -18.01 16.50
CA LYS A 598 -25.53 -17.63 17.57
C LYS A 598 -26.67 -18.65 17.64
N SER A 599 -26.32 -19.90 17.89
CA SER A 599 -27.20 -20.87 18.53
C SER A 599 -26.33 -21.61 19.52
N ARG A 600 -26.44 -21.21 20.79
CA ARG A 600 -25.52 -21.63 21.85
C ARG A 600 -25.65 -23.10 22.26
N ASN A 601 -26.48 -23.90 21.58
CA ASN A 601 -26.90 -25.24 22.04
C ASN A 601 -27.09 -26.31 20.94
N GLN A 602 -26.68 -26.10 19.69
CA GLN A 602 -26.78 -27.17 18.68
C GLN A 602 -25.46 -27.91 18.50
N ARG A 603 -25.46 -29.19 18.89
CA ARG A 603 -24.40 -30.16 18.68
C ARG A 603 -24.18 -30.36 17.17
N VAL A 604 -22.94 -30.18 16.69
CA VAL A 604 -22.59 -30.58 15.32
C VAL A 604 -22.50 -32.12 15.30
N PRO A 605 -23.31 -32.82 14.50
CA PRO A 605 -23.23 -34.28 14.41
C PRO A 605 -21.83 -34.71 13.98
N GLY A 606 -21.20 -35.63 14.74
CA GLY A 606 -19.89 -36.19 14.43
C GLY A 606 -18.69 -35.56 15.16
N VAL A 607 -18.85 -34.48 15.95
CA VAL A 607 -17.75 -33.85 16.70
C VAL A 607 -17.75 -34.29 18.18
N PRO A 608 -16.64 -34.84 18.72
CA PRO A 608 -16.51 -35.18 20.14
C PRO A 608 -16.62 -33.96 21.06
N LYS A 609 -17.20 -34.16 22.25
CA LYS A 609 -17.44 -33.10 23.25
C LYS A 609 -16.10 -32.50 23.71
N GLY A 610 -15.94 -31.18 23.61
CA GLY A 610 -14.70 -30.48 23.98
C GLY A 610 -13.76 -30.14 22.83
N HIS A 611 -14.07 -30.57 21.60
CA HIS A 611 -13.31 -30.27 20.38
C HIS A 611 -14.02 -29.23 19.48
N GLU A 612 -14.95 -28.44 20.03
CA GLU A 612 -15.71 -27.45 19.23
C GLU A 612 -14.89 -26.20 18.81
N ARG A 613 -13.58 -26.16 19.13
CA ARG A 613 -12.64 -25.08 18.79
C ARG A 613 -11.28 -25.63 18.36
N GLY A 614 -10.63 -24.99 17.39
CA GLY A 614 -9.27 -25.30 16.93
C GLY A 614 -9.19 -26.00 15.56
N PRO A 615 -7.97 -26.34 15.08
CA PRO A 615 -7.69 -26.87 13.75
C PRO A 615 -8.38 -28.21 13.42
N ALA A 616 -8.96 -28.88 14.42
CA ALA A 616 -9.71 -30.13 14.26
C ALA A 616 -11.14 -29.95 13.66
N LYS A 617 -11.48 -28.76 13.15
CA LYS A 617 -12.79 -28.46 12.54
C LYS A 617 -12.78 -28.54 11.00
N VAL A 618 -11.64 -28.83 10.40
CA VAL A 618 -11.51 -28.99 8.95
C VAL A 618 -11.99 -30.39 8.59
N ARG A 619 -12.94 -30.48 7.64
CA ARG A 619 -13.23 -31.77 7.00
C ARG A 619 -12.07 -32.07 6.04
N ASP A 620 -11.49 -33.25 6.13
CA ASP A 620 -10.51 -33.75 5.14
C ASP A 620 -11.18 -34.14 3.81
N GLU A 621 -12.49 -33.95 3.67
CA GLU A 621 -13.25 -34.23 2.45
C GLU A 621 -13.36 -32.97 1.58
N ALA A 622 -12.94 -33.07 0.32
CA ALA A 622 -13.05 -32.02 -0.68
C ALA A 622 -14.51 -31.54 -0.83
N MET A 623 -14.81 -30.29 -0.45
CA MET A 623 -16.08 -29.68 -0.81
C MET A 623 -16.08 -29.36 -2.30
N ARG A 624 -17.01 -29.96 -3.05
CA ARG A 624 -17.39 -29.49 -4.38
C ARG A 624 -17.98 -28.09 -4.24
N VAL A 625 -17.17 -27.08 -4.47
CA VAL A 625 -17.62 -25.70 -4.62
C VAL A 625 -17.98 -25.51 -6.09
N ASP A 626 -19.25 -25.19 -6.37
CA ASP A 626 -19.66 -24.73 -7.70
C ASP A 626 -18.95 -23.39 -7.97
N ILE A 627 -17.92 -23.45 -8.79
CA ILE A 627 -17.14 -22.29 -9.22
C ILE A 627 -18.07 -21.46 -10.11
N PRO A 628 -18.35 -20.17 -9.77
CA PRO A 628 -19.03 -19.29 -10.70
C PRO A 628 -18.24 -19.30 -12.01
N LYS A 629 -18.90 -19.57 -13.15
CA LYS A 629 -18.29 -19.34 -14.45
C LYS A 629 -17.84 -17.88 -14.45
N GLU A 630 -16.53 -17.65 -14.38
CA GLU A 630 -15.96 -16.32 -14.46
C GLU A 630 -16.55 -15.66 -15.70
N THR A 631 -17.23 -14.53 -15.53
CA THR A 631 -17.40 -13.61 -16.65
C THR A 631 -16.03 -13.03 -16.89
N VAL A 632 -15.49 -13.34 -18.06
CA VAL A 632 -14.25 -12.78 -18.58
C VAL A 632 -14.38 -11.27 -18.56
N HIS A 633 -13.78 -10.59 -17.59
CA HIS A 633 -13.36 -9.21 -17.81
C HIS A 633 -12.04 -9.30 -18.55
N ALA A 634 -12.14 -9.21 -19.88
CA ALA A 634 -11.02 -9.30 -20.78
C ALA A 634 -9.95 -8.25 -20.42
N THR A 635 -8.72 -8.71 -20.24
CA THR A 635 -7.55 -7.93 -20.66
C THR A 635 -7.68 -7.72 -22.16
N ALA A 636 -8.19 -6.56 -22.57
CA ALA A 636 -8.23 -6.05 -23.95
C ALA A 636 -8.54 -7.09 -25.06
N THR A 637 -9.82 -7.21 -25.42
CA THR A 637 -10.20 -7.59 -26.79
C THR A 637 -11.32 -6.68 -27.28
N ALA A 638 -11.07 -6.04 -28.42
CA ALA A 638 -11.99 -5.17 -29.14
C ALA A 638 -13.24 -5.95 -29.56
N ALA A 639 -14.42 -5.34 -29.37
CA ALA A 639 -15.62 -5.70 -30.10
C ALA A 639 -15.87 -4.61 -31.16
N ALA A 640 -16.15 -5.09 -32.37
CA ALA A 640 -16.35 -4.42 -33.66
C ALA A 640 -16.74 -2.93 -33.66
#